data_AF-A0A955WG17-F1
#
_entry.id   AF-A0A955WG17-F1
#
_cell.length_a   1.000
_cell.length_b   1.000
_cell.length_c   1.000
_cell.angle_alpha   90.00
_cell.angle_beta   90.00
_cell.angle_gamma   90.00
#
_symmetry.space_group_name_H-M   'P 1'
#
loop_
_entity.id
_entity.type
_entity.pdbx_description
1 polymer ?
#
loop_
_entity_poly.entity_id
_entity_poly.type
_entity_poly.pdbx_seq_one_letter_code
_entity_poly.pdbx_strand_id
1 'polypeptide(L)'
;MDGATADAAPPVDEGPRPDQGCVCPGQQTCDENNACVEPAVCAGPEDCHAPRLCHEGVCVDPCTGDADCGADRHCDVPTGLCEDGVRCATDRDCAEGVCLDGGCVPGCEEGACLGQQICDPASGRCVEPDECVDDIDCLDDRLCLDGMCATPCAEDAECPGAQTCDDGRCAEPAACTGDPDCTGDRRCQGGACADPCGRVGCDGALFCDADSGRCLEVDPCADDDGCHPGRHCVDGACMPPCADDAECPGALRCVDGACLDASDCAFDLDCGGDRICVDGLCRGRCPDTPCADGQICGAGGRCAEPGACREAADCAGAQQCVNDQCVEPAVCNGDLDCLGERVCRAARCVTLCGGDPDCPGRQRCMGGECVEGDRCDADRDCLGGRRCHPVAGVCADPCVGGQCAGGLVCADGVCGEPAGCLDDSECLAGRACRLGRCQTVECDSSADCADVCVDFACDDAAPGTCDCPDGWACVDGGCVQPGPCNADTCPGATICGAEGLCVACADDDDCPGAAICAAGRCIDGACDGDLDCLPGRRCAFGRCDADFACLDDGLANHGPDRALPLPALALTDLMLCESAPDWFRIGDANGGVRVTVRFDADRPPPTVRLYALIDANTPLVTAATQPGEARVEAGPGEYLVEVAAAPGGGGAYGIEIADGLACAVDRWDQPWRNNDQQRARRIAPGVIEGTLCAGDEDWFQLPEARRYGVSIVGAQAEVGGQRAPLQADGPAFVRVSGVAGSRYALTIEAAA
;
A
#
# COMPACT_ATOMS: atom_id res chain seq x y z
N MET A 1 97.19 39.40 88.32
CA MET A 1 96.84 40.23 89.49
C MET A 1 95.41 39.92 89.87
N ASP A 2 95.17 40.00 91.16
CA ASP A 2 94.04 39.50 91.95
C ASP A 2 92.63 39.91 91.50
N GLY A 3 91.63 39.16 91.99
CA GLY A 3 90.45 39.82 92.58
C GLY A 3 89.04 39.41 92.12
N ALA A 4 88.61 38.20 92.49
CA ALA A 4 87.34 37.84 93.17
C ALA A 4 85.91 38.24 92.66
N THR A 5 85.00 37.26 92.86
CA THR A 5 83.51 37.28 92.98
C THR A 5 82.71 37.39 91.67
N ALA A 6 81.57 36.72 91.43
CA ALA A 6 80.69 35.86 92.23
C ALA A 6 79.88 34.91 91.31
N ASP A 7 79.38 33.83 91.92
CA ASP A 7 78.24 32.94 91.63
C ASP A 7 77.42 33.09 90.33
N ALA A 8 77.28 31.97 89.58
CA ALA A 8 76.02 31.21 89.49
C ALA A 8 76.19 29.97 88.57
N ALA A 9 75.99 28.79 89.12
CA ALA A 9 75.72 27.52 88.42
C ALA A 9 74.82 26.66 89.32
N PRO A 10 74.18 25.60 88.80
CA PRO A 10 72.94 25.57 88.01
C PRO A 10 71.77 24.97 88.83
N PRO A 11 70.54 24.88 88.30
CA PRO A 11 69.63 23.80 88.67
C PRO A 11 69.45 22.84 87.48
N VAL A 12 69.76 21.54 87.65
CA VAL A 12 68.80 20.46 87.94
C VAL A 12 67.45 20.57 87.21
N ASP A 13 67.28 19.60 86.30
CA ASP A 13 66.06 18.86 85.95
C ASP A 13 64.81 19.23 86.77
N GLU A 14 64.00 20.10 86.19
CA GLU A 14 62.56 20.14 86.42
C GLU A 14 61.89 19.82 85.08
N GLY A 15 61.29 18.63 84.96
CA GLY A 15 60.41 18.34 83.85
C GLY A 15 59.29 19.40 83.76
N PRO A 16 58.94 19.90 82.56
CA PRO A 16 57.71 20.66 82.37
C PRO A 16 56.64 19.72 81.78
N ARG A 17 55.63 19.36 82.58
CA ARG A 17 54.27 19.98 82.64
C ARG A 17 53.25 19.24 81.75
N PRO A 18 52.21 18.61 82.33
CA PRO A 18 51.03 18.20 81.58
C PRO A 18 50.20 19.46 81.34
N ASP A 19 50.48 20.19 80.26
CA ASP A 19 49.64 21.27 79.70
C ASP A 19 50.32 21.98 78.51
N GLN A 20 50.95 21.22 77.60
CA GLN A 20 51.21 21.72 76.24
C GLN A 20 50.50 20.77 75.27
N GLY A 21 49.25 21.11 74.95
CA GLY A 21 48.56 20.47 73.83
C GLY A 21 49.41 20.59 72.56
N CYS A 22 49.37 19.58 71.68
CA CYS A 22 49.94 19.77 70.35
C CYS A 22 49.32 21.03 69.74
N VAL A 23 50.18 21.97 69.37
CA VAL A 23 49.77 23.12 68.58
C VAL A 23 49.81 22.64 67.14
N CYS A 24 48.69 22.07 66.73
CA CYS A 24 48.53 21.55 65.39
C CYS A 24 48.05 22.72 64.48
N PRO A 25 48.58 22.88 63.26
CA PRO A 25 48.19 23.96 62.36
C PRO A 25 46.74 23.76 61.88
N GLY A 26 46.04 24.88 61.66
CA GLY A 26 44.66 24.86 61.23
C GLY A 26 43.73 24.19 62.26
N GLN A 27 42.88 23.29 61.78
CA GLN A 27 41.89 22.50 62.51
C GLN A 27 42.34 21.06 62.79
N GLN A 28 43.63 20.76 62.62
CA GLN A 28 44.18 19.46 62.96
C GLN A 28 44.07 19.19 64.47
N THR A 29 43.88 17.93 64.85
CA THR A 29 43.77 17.52 66.26
C THR A 29 44.95 16.67 66.69
N CYS A 30 45.29 16.74 67.97
CA CYS A 30 46.35 15.90 68.55
C CYS A 30 45.86 14.47 68.70
N ASP A 31 46.63 13.49 68.24
CA ASP A 31 46.44 12.11 68.66
C ASP A 31 47.08 11.82 70.03
N GLU A 32 46.94 10.57 70.48
CA GLU A 32 47.51 10.06 71.73
C GLU A 32 49.05 10.07 71.77
N ASN A 33 49.72 10.25 70.63
CA ASN A 33 51.17 10.36 70.50
C ASN A 33 51.65 11.81 70.33
N ASN A 34 50.76 12.79 70.53
CA ASN A 34 51.04 14.21 70.33
C ASN A 34 51.37 14.57 68.85
N ALA A 35 50.97 13.75 67.88
CA ALA A 35 51.06 14.06 66.47
C ALA A 35 49.80 14.82 66.00
N CYS A 36 49.97 15.74 65.06
CA CYS A 36 48.85 16.36 64.37
C CYS A 36 48.19 15.29 63.48
N VAL A 37 46.87 15.21 63.50
CA VAL A 37 46.09 14.38 62.58
C VAL A 37 45.15 15.30 61.81
N GLU A 38 45.07 15.07 60.50
CA GLU A 38 44.15 15.76 59.61
C GLU A 38 42.70 15.62 60.10
N PRO A 39 41.90 16.69 60.08
CA PRO A 39 40.49 16.60 60.40
C PRO A 39 39.76 15.82 59.31
N ALA A 40 38.60 15.25 59.67
CA ALA A 40 37.74 14.57 58.70
C ALA A 40 37.22 15.50 57.59
N VAL A 41 37.15 16.82 57.88
CA VAL A 41 36.80 17.86 56.92
C VAL A 41 37.77 19.03 57.08
N CYS A 42 38.47 19.41 56.02
CA CYS A 42 39.33 20.59 56.01
C CYS A 42 38.56 21.84 55.54
N ALA A 43 38.98 23.03 55.97
CA ALA A 43 38.48 24.32 55.48
C ALA A 43 39.56 25.13 54.74
N GLY A 44 40.84 24.80 54.93
CA GLY A 44 41.98 25.39 54.25
C GLY A 44 43.20 24.46 54.22
N PRO A 45 44.23 24.76 53.40
CA PRO A 45 45.41 23.92 53.26
C PRO A 45 46.21 23.74 54.56
N GLU A 46 46.10 24.68 55.51
CA GLU A 46 46.68 24.56 56.86
C GLU A 46 46.08 23.41 57.68
N ASP A 47 44.89 22.92 57.30
CA ASP A 47 44.21 21.80 57.96
C ASP A 47 44.76 20.44 57.45
N CYS A 48 45.55 20.44 56.38
CA CYS A 48 46.13 19.24 55.77
C CYS A 48 47.63 19.11 56.09
N HIS A 49 48.15 17.88 56.05
CA HIS A 49 49.60 17.68 56.18
C HIS A 49 50.31 18.21 54.94
N ALA A 50 51.21 19.18 55.12
CA ALA A 50 51.99 19.71 54.01
C ALA A 50 52.72 18.57 53.25
N PRO A 51 52.59 18.50 51.91
CA PRO A 51 52.15 19.54 50.98
C PRO A 51 50.67 19.47 50.51
N ARG A 52 49.79 18.77 51.21
CA ARG A 52 48.41 18.48 50.76
C ARG A 52 47.51 19.72 50.75
N LEU A 53 46.56 19.73 49.82
CA LEU A 53 45.60 20.82 49.60
C LEU A 53 44.22 20.44 50.14
N CYS A 54 43.47 21.43 50.62
CA CYS A 54 42.07 21.22 50.95
C CYS A 54 41.19 21.48 49.73
N HIS A 55 40.53 20.44 49.22
CA HIS A 55 39.59 20.53 48.10
C HIS A 55 38.26 19.88 48.49
N GLU A 56 37.17 20.64 48.39
CA GLU A 56 35.81 20.21 48.76
C GLU A 56 35.70 19.55 50.15
N GLY A 57 36.53 20.01 51.10
CA GLY A 57 36.54 19.49 52.46
C GLY A 57 37.42 18.25 52.66
N VAL A 58 38.14 17.77 51.65
CA VAL A 58 39.05 16.63 51.76
C VAL A 58 40.49 17.06 51.47
N CYS A 59 41.44 16.53 52.25
CA CYS A 59 42.86 16.71 51.98
C CYS A 59 43.28 15.83 50.80
N VAL A 60 43.78 16.45 49.73
CA VAL A 60 44.24 15.78 48.51
C VAL A 60 45.72 16.07 48.24
N ASP A 61 46.42 15.13 47.60
CA ASP A 61 47.79 15.35 47.18
C ASP A 61 47.81 16.32 45.98
N PRO A 62 48.68 17.35 45.96
CA PRO A 62 48.78 18.24 44.82
C PRO A 62 49.43 17.52 43.63
N CYS A 63 48.96 17.83 42.43
CA CYS A 63 49.59 17.39 41.20
C CYS A 63 50.60 18.42 40.69
N THR A 64 51.64 17.95 40.01
CA THR A 64 52.61 18.77 39.27
C THR A 64 52.58 18.48 37.76
N GLY A 65 51.89 17.40 37.38
CA GLY A 65 51.51 17.04 36.02
C GLY A 65 50.55 15.85 36.03
N ASP A 66 50.07 15.45 34.86
CA ASP A 66 48.95 14.49 34.72
C ASP A 66 49.26 13.09 35.26
N ALA A 67 50.54 12.71 35.33
CA ALA A 67 50.98 11.44 35.91
C ALA A 67 50.62 11.29 37.41
N ASP A 68 50.41 12.41 38.11
CA ASP A 68 50.03 12.43 39.53
C ASP A 68 48.52 12.19 39.73
N CYS A 69 47.72 12.24 38.65
CA CYS A 69 46.26 12.34 38.73
C CYS A 69 45.49 11.02 38.59
N GLY A 70 46.16 9.88 38.40
CA GLY A 70 45.48 8.61 38.10
C GLY A 70 44.93 8.61 36.67
N ALA A 71 44.46 7.45 36.19
CA ALA A 71 43.89 7.35 34.84
C ALA A 71 42.66 8.28 34.71
N ASP A 72 42.55 8.93 33.56
CA ASP A 72 41.42 9.77 33.11
C ASP A 72 41.25 11.14 33.80
N ARG A 73 42.30 11.70 34.42
CA ARG A 73 42.28 13.06 35.02
C ARG A 73 43.49 13.90 34.62
N HIS A 74 43.31 15.22 34.53
CA HIS A 74 44.34 16.19 34.15
C HIS A 74 44.73 17.09 35.32
N CYS A 75 46.01 17.46 35.41
CA CYS A 75 46.51 18.37 36.43
C CYS A 75 46.33 19.84 36.01
N ASP A 76 45.49 20.59 36.71
CA ASP A 76 45.46 22.04 36.63
C ASP A 76 46.66 22.62 37.39
N VAL A 77 47.80 22.77 36.69
CA VAL A 77 49.09 23.24 37.25
C VAL A 77 48.96 24.54 38.08
N PRO A 78 48.18 25.56 37.67
CA PRO A 78 47.86 26.72 38.50
C PRO A 78 47.28 26.41 39.89
N THR A 79 46.39 25.44 40.01
CA THR A 79 45.70 25.11 41.28
C THR A 79 46.30 23.90 41.99
N GLY A 80 47.08 23.08 41.28
CA GLY A 80 47.64 21.82 41.76
C GLY A 80 46.59 20.73 41.96
N LEU A 81 45.41 20.86 41.35
CA LEU A 81 44.30 19.92 41.48
C LEU A 81 44.13 19.06 40.24
N CYS A 82 43.71 17.81 40.44
CA CYS A 82 43.35 16.91 39.35
C CYS A 82 41.87 17.08 39.00
N GLU A 83 41.59 17.51 37.78
CA GLU A 83 40.24 17.75 37.26
C GLU A 83 39.83 16.67 36.25
N ASP A 84 38.54 16.37 36.18
CA ASP A 84 37.97 15.46 35.19
C ASP A 84 37.87 16.20 33.84
N GLY A 85 38.87 16.02 32.98
CA GLY A 85 38.95 16.68 31.68
C GLY A 85 40.17 16.21 30.89
N VAL A 86 39.96 15.32 29.93
CA VAL A 86 41.02 14.73 29.10
C VAL A 86 41.58 15.81 28.17
N ARG A 87 42.77 16.33 28.51
CA ARG A 87 43.60 17.07 27.54
C ARG A 87 44.68 16.16 27.00
N CYS A 88 44.65 15.89 25.70
CA CYS A 88 45.68 15.12 25.01
C CYS A 88 46.63 16.06 24.25
N ALA A 89 47.91 15.69 24.15
CA ALA A 89 48.86 16.36 23.26
C ALA A 89 49.18 15.50 22.03
N THR A 90 49.02 14.19 22.15
CA THR A 90 49.23 13.18 21.12
C THR A 90 48.19 12.06 21.25
N ASP A 91 47.98 11.27 20.20
CA ASP A 91 47.04 10.14 20.22
C ASP A 91 47.40 9.10 21.32
N ARG A 92 48.65 9.09 21.81
CA ARG A 92 49.08 8.21 22.91
C ARG A 92 48.54 8.62 24.28
N ASP A 93 48.08 9.86 24.41
CA ASP A 93 47.51 10.38 25.65
C ASP A 93 46.03 9.96 25.78
N CYS A 94 45.46 9.34 24.73
CA CYS A 94 44.12 8.79 24.71
C CYS A 94 44.14 7.31 25.05
N ALA A 95 43.37 6.91 26.07
CA ALA A 95 43.19 5.50 26.44
C ALA A 95 42.50 4.72 25.31
N GLU A 96 41.54 5.37 24.64
CA GLU A 96 40.89 4.94 23.41
C GLU A 96 40.68 6.18 22.50
N GLY A 97 40.90 6.06 21.18
CA GLY A 97 40.67 7.15 20.22
C GLY A 97 41.91 7.97 19.81
N VAL A 98 41.68 9.10 19.16
CA VAL A 98 42.69 10.02 18.61
C VAL A 98 42.64 11.37 19.32
N CYS A 99 43.77 12.08 19.33
CA CYS A 99 43.86 13.41 19.90
C CYS A 99 43.54 14.47 18.85
N LEU A 100 42.39 15.14 19.02
CA LEU A 100 41.93 16.24 18.17
C LEU A 100 41.62 17.47 19.02
N ASP A 101 42.23 18.61 18.68
CA ASP A 101 42.10 19.89 19.38
C ASP A 101 42.25 19.84 20.91
N GLY A 102 43.11 18.93 21.37
CA GLY A 102 43.39 18.72 22.78
C GLY A 102 42.32 17.93 23.52
N GLY A 103 41.37 17.29 22.83
CA GLY A 103 40.43 16.32 23.40
C GLY A 103 40.63 14.92 22.79
N CYS A 104 40.45 13.89 23.60
CA CYS A 104 40.39 12.52 23.08
C CYS A 104 39.00 12.25 22.52
N VAL A 105 38.94 11.95 21.23
CA VAL A 105 37.71 11.56 20.54
C VAL A 105 37.87 10.16 19.94
N PRO A 106 36.81 9.36 19.82
CA PRO A 106 36.88 8.09 19.10
C PRO A 106 37.48 8.29 17.70
N GLY A 107 38.39 7.41 17.28
CA GLY A 107 38.88 7.41 15.90
C GLY A 107 37.77 7.03 14.91
N CYS A 108 37.94 7.36 13.65
CA CYS A 108 36.97 6.95 12.63
C CYS A 108 36.95 5.41 12.48
N GLU A 109 35.76 4.86 12.25
CA GLU A 109 35.57 3.50 11.74
C GLU A 109 35.17 3.60 10.26
N GLU A 110 35.17 2.47 9.54
CA GLU A 110 34.85 2.40 8.11
C GLU A 110 33.47 3.04 7.83
N GLY A 111 33.44 4.15 7.07
CA GLY A 111 32.22 4.93 6.77
C GLY A 111 31.83 6.03 7.78
N ALA A 112 32.68 6.34 8.77
CA ALA A 112 32.39 7.37 9.78
C ALA A 112 32.87 8.79 9.44
N CYS A 113 33.57 8.99 8.32
CA CYS A 113 34.08 10.29 7.91
C CYS A 113 33.03 11.10 7.13
N LEU A 114 33.12 12.42 7.16
CA LEU A 114 32.19 13.30 6.46
C LEU A 114 32.43 13.24 4.95
N GLY A 115 31.35 13.27 4.16
CA GLY A 115 31.45 13.12 2.71
C GLY A 115 32.12 11.81 2.30
N GLN A 116 33.04 11.89 1.34
CA GLN A 116 33.85 10.79 0.82
C GLN A 116 35.27 10.75 1.41
N GLN A 117 35.50 11.43 2.53
CA GLN A 117 36.75 11.33 3.26
C GLN A 117 37.04 9.87 3.65
N ILE A 118 38.31 9.48 3.58
CA ILE A 118 38.74 8.09 3.81
C ILE A 118 39.27 7.97 5.23
N CYS A 119 38.77 7.00 5.99
CA CYS A 119 39.36 6.70 7.28
C CYS A 119 40.71 5.99 7.08
N ASP A 120 41.81 6.62 7.48
CA ASP A 120 43.13 5.99 7.47
C ASP A 120 43.24 5.02 8.66
N PRO A 121 43.26 3.69 8.42
CA PRO A 121 43.27 2.69 9.50
C PRO A 121 44.57 2.70 10.31
N ALA A 122 45.65 3.33 9.82
CA ALA A 122 46.91 3.42 10.56
C ALA A 122 46.89 4.56 11.60
N SER A 123 46.11 5.61 11.34
CA SER A 123 46.07 6.82 12.18
C SER A 123 44.72 7.00 12.89
N GLY A 124 43.66 6.32 12.44
CA GLY A 124 42.30 6.50 12.93
C GLY A 124 41.72 7.88 12.60
N ARG A 125 42.30 8.58 11.62
CA ARG A 125 41.90 9.93 11.18
C ARG A 125 41.29 9.89 9.78
N CYS A 126 40.36 10.80 9.53
CA CYS A 126 39.87 11.05 8.19
C CYS A 126 40.95 11.77 7.37
N VAL A 127 41.18 11.29 6.16
CA VAL A 127 42.07 11.88 5.16
C VAL A 127 41.27 12.20 3.89
N GLU A 128 41.75 13.18 3.12
CA GLU A 128 41.12 13.52 1.84
C GLU A 128 41.21 12.35 0.86
N PRO A 129 40.18 12.16 0.01
CA PRO A 129 40.26 11.21 -1.09
C PRO A 129 41.19 11.71 -2.20
N ASP A 130 41.62 10.81 -3.08
CA ASP A 130 42.40 11.18 -4.27
C ASP A 130 41.60 12.08 -5.23
N GLU A 131 40.27 11.87 -5.30
CA GLU A 131 39.33 12.71 -6.02
C GLU A 131 38.14 13.11 -5.13
N CYS A 132 37.79 14.39 -5.11
CA CYS A 132 36.61 14.90 -4.40
C CYS A 132 35.44 15.07 -5.36
N VAL A 133 34.21 15.00 -4.84
CA VAL A 133 32.98 15.32 -5.60
C VAL A 133 32.35 16.60 -5.07
N ASP A 134 32.36 16.79 -3.75
CA ASP A 134 31.83 17.97 -3.08
C ASP A 134 32.82 18.56 -2.07
N ASP A 135 32.62 19.82 -1.68
CA ASP A 135 33.48 20.53 -0.73
C ASP A 135 33.60 19.80 0.62
N ILE A 136 32.58 19.04 1.01
CA ILE A 136 32.57 18.24 2.26
C ILE A 136 33.57 17.07 2.23
N ASP A 137 34.04 16.66 1.05
CA ASP A 137 35.04 15.61 0.88
C ASP A 137 36.45 16.09 1.21
N CYS A 138 36.64 17.42 1.29
CA CYS A 138 37.91 18.05 1.60
C CYS A 138 38.04 18.32 3.11
N LEU A 139 39.27 18.21 3.62
CA LEU A 139 39.53 18.50 5.02
C LEU A 139 39.59 20.01 5.25
N ASP A 140 39.15 20.42 6.44
CA ASP A 140 39.04 21.83 6.84
C ASP A 140 38.12 22.64 5.90
N ASP A 141 38.41 23.92 5.69
CA ASP A 141 37.63 24.83 4.82
C ASP A 141 38.06 24.75 3.34
N ARG A 142 38.56 23.60 2.88
CA ARG A 142 39.01 23.41 1.50
C ARG A 142 37.83 23.14 0.57
N LEU A 143 37.98 23.50 -0.70
CA LEU A 143 36.94 23.37 -1.72
C LEU A 143 37.29 22.26 -2.69
N CYS A 144 36.27 21.57 -3.19
CA CYS A 144 36.43 20.62 -4.26
C CYS A 144 36.41 21.35 -5.61
N LEU A 145 37.58 21.41 -6.27
CA LEU A 145 37.76 22.08 -7.56
C LEU A 145 38.33 21.08 -8.57
N ASP A 146 37.57 20.80 -9.63
CA ASP A 146 37.95 19.87 -10.71
C ASP A 146 38.44 18.50 -10.19
N GLY A 147 37.75 17.97 -9.18
CA GLY A 147 38.07 16.68 -8.57
C GLY A 147 39.23 16.74 -7.57
N MET A 148 39.81 17.91 -7.29
CA MET A 148 40.93 18.05 -6.34
C MET A 148 40.60 19.02 -5.22
N CYS A 149 40.93 18.64 -3.98
CA CYS A 149 40.80 19.53 -2.84
C CYS A 149 41.81 20.68 -2.95
N ALA A 150 41.33 21.92 -2.96
CA ALA A 150 42.15 23.11 -3.10
C ALA A 150 41.85 24.12 -1.98
N THR A 151 42.84 24.95 -1.66
CA THR A 151 42.65 26.06 -0.72
C THR A 151 41.82 27.15 -1.41
N PRO A 152 40.77 27.70 -0.76
CA PRO A 152 40.00 28.79 -1.32
C PRO A 152 40.89 30.03 -1.55
N CYS A 153 40.66 30.74 -2.65
CA CYS A 153 41.32 32.02 -2.90
C CYS A 153 40.76 33.12 -1.97
N ALA A 154 41.61 34.03 -1.53
CA ALA A 154 41.23 35.25 -0.82
C ALA A 154 41.30 36.48 -1.73
N GLU A 155 42.16 36.44 -2.76
CA GLU A 155 42.33 37.52 -3.75
C GLU A 155 42.66 36.98 -5.14
N ASP A 156 42.35 37.75 -6.18
CA ASP A 156 42.58 37.38 -7.59
C ASP A 156 44.02 36.93 -7.88
N ALA A 157 45.00 37.46 -7.15
CA ALA A 157 46.42 37.15 -7.34
C ALA A 157 46.79 35.70 -6.98
N GLU A 158 45.93 35.02 -6.22
CA GLU A 158 46.08 33.61 -5.86
C GLU A 158 45.52 32.69 -6.95
N CYS A 159 44.79 33.23 -7.92
CA CYS A 159 44.25 32.49 -9.04
C CYS A 159 45.23 32.41 -10.23
N PRO A 160 45.27 31.28 -10.95
CA PRO A 160 46.10 31.15 -12.14
C PRO A 160 45.68 32.14 -13.24
N GLY A 161 46.66 32.70 -13.96
CA GLY A 161 46.40 33.56 -15.11
C GLY A 161 45.66 34.86 -14.75
N ALA A 162 44.61 35.16 -15.49
CA ALA A 162 43.74 36.32 -15.34
C ALA A 162 42.39 35.99 -14.68
N GLN A 163 42.28 34.84 -14.02
CA GLN A 163 41.10 34.44 -13.26
C GLN A 163 40.87 35.39 -12.08
N THR A 164 39.62 35.50 -11.63
CA THR A 164 39.23 36.35 -10.49
C THR A 164 38.72 35.49 -9.35
N CYS A 165 39.05 35.88 -8.12
CA CYS A 165 38.54 35.20 -6.95
C CYS A 165 37.11 35.64 -6.66
N ASP A 166 36.16 34.71 -6.80
CA ASP A 166 34.75 34.90 -6.48
C ASP A 166 34.33 33.86 -5.43
N ASP A 167 34.00 34.35 -4.24
CA ASP A 167 33.56 33.52 -3.09
C ASP A 167 34.47 32.32 -2.77
N GLY A 168 35.79 32.54 -2.78
CA GLY A 168 36.78 31.48 -2.52
C GLY A 168 37.14 30.62 -3.73
N ARG A 169 36.50 30.83 -4.89
CA ARG A 169 36.72 30.06 -6.11
C ARG A 169 37.35 30.92 -7.20
N CYS A 170 38.31 30.36 -7.93
CA CYS A 170 38.88 31.03 -9.09
C CYS A 170 37.93 30.91 -10.29
N ALA A 171 37.35 32.02 -10.71
CA ALA A 171 36.41 32.11 -11.81
C ALA A 171 37.10 32.56 -13.10
N GLU A 172 36.66 31.98 -14.22
CA GLU A 172 37.17 32.36 -15.55
C GLU A 172 36.85 33.81 -15.89
N PRO A 173 37.78 34.54 -16.52
CA PRO A 173 37.52 35.87 -17.04
C PRO A 173 36.63 35.79 -18.29
N ALA A 174 35.86 36.85 -18.54
CA ALA A 174 35.00 36.96 -19.73
C ALA A 174 35.76 36.85 -21.07
N ALA A 175 37.07 37.07 -21.06
CA ALA A 175 37.95 36.79 -22.18
C ALA A 175 39.29 36.28 -21.67
N CYS A 176 39.79 35.23 -22.29
CA CYS A 176 41.11 34.67 -21.99
C CYS A 176 42.18 35.27 -22.92
N THR A 177 43.42 35.28 -22.46
CA THR A 177 44.61 35.67 -23.22
C THR A 177 45.66 34.56 -23.29
N GLY A 178 45.55 33.54 -22.44
CA GLY A 178 46.31 32.30 -22.49
C GLY A 178 45.62 31.17 -21.73
N ASP A 179 46.07 29.93 -21.93
CA ASP A 179 45.50 28.73 -21.32
C ASP A 179 45.36 28.81 -19.77
N PRO A 180 46.30 29.42 -19.01
CA PRO A 180 46.14 29.57 -17.55
C PRO A 180 44.98 30.47 -17.11
N ASP A 181 44.38 31.24 -18.03
CA ASP A 181 43.20 32.06 -17.72
C ASP A 181 41.91 31.22 -17.68
N CYS A 182 41.98 29.95 -18.09
CA CYS A 182 40.87 29.01 -18.12
C CYS A 182 40.95 28.05 -16.95
N THR A 183 39.80 27.66 -16.39
CA THR A 183 39.74 26.67 -15.31
C THR A 183 39.91 25.26 -15.88
N GLY A 184 40.49 24.35 -15.09
CA GLY A 184 40.82 23.00 -15.52
C GLY A 184 41.81 22.94 -16.70
N ASP A 185 41.63 21.95 -17.58
CA ASP A 185 42.50 21.67 -18.75
C ASP A 185 42.12 22.45 -20.02
N ARG A 186 41.26 23.47 -19.88
CA ARG A 186 40.70 24.23 -21.00
C ARG A 186 41.74 25.17 -21.61
N ARG A 187 41.62 25.46 -22.91
CA ARG A 187 42.58 26.29 -23.65
C ARG A 187 41.98 27.59 -24.12
N CYS A 188 42.80 28.62 -24.16
CA CYS A 188 42.36 29.90 -24.66
C CYS A 188 42.35 29.94 -26.19
N GLN A 189 41.16 29.87 -26.78
CA GLN A 189 40.97 29.89 -28.22
C GLN A 189 40.08 31.06 -28.65
N GLY A 190 40.62 31.97 -29.48
CA GLY A 190 39.85 33.10 -29.99
C GLY A 190 39.40 34.11 -28.93
N GLY A 191 40.04 34.11 -27.75
CA GLY A 191 39.65 34.94 -26.62
C GLY A 191 38.60 34.32 -25.72
N ALA A 192 38.22 33.06 -25.95
CA ALA A 192 37.32 32.29 -25.08
C ALA A 192 37.99 30.98 -24.64
N CYS A 193 37.70 30.55 -23.41
CA CYS A 193 38.13 29.24 -22.91
C CYS A 193 37.33 28.14 -23.61
N ALA A 194 38.01 27.21 -24.26
CA ALA A 194 37.42 26.14 -25.06
C ALA A 194 38.09 24.80 -24.76
N ASP A 195 37.30 23.73 -24.86
CA ASP A 195 37.78 22.35 -24.68
C ASP A 195 38.61 21.92 -25.91
N PRO A 196 39.66 21.09 -25.76
CA PRO A 196 40.66 20.90 -26.82
C PRO A 196 40.33 19.77 -27.82
N CYS A 197 39.15 19.70 -28.47
CA CYS A 197 38.86 18.59 -29.41
C CYS A 197 39.41 18.74 -30.85
N GLY A 198 40.07 19.86 -31.17
CA GLY A 198 40.47 20.19 -32.55
C GLY A 198 41.76 19.54 -33.07
N ARG A 199 42.53 18.79 -32.26
CA ARG A 199 43.83 18.19 -32.67
C ARG A 199 44.12 16.81 -32.08
N VAL A 200 43.64 16.54 -30.89
CA VAL A 200 43.54 15.19 -30.32
C VAL A 200 42.07 14.82 -30.51
N GLY A 201 41.79 13.62 -31.02
CA GLY A 201 40.41 13.16 -31.10
C GLY A 201 39.75 13.21 -29.72
N CYS A 202 38.43 13.32 -29.67
CA CYS A 202 37.73 13.15 -28.40
C CYS A 202 38.04 11.76 -27.83
N ASP A 203 38.01 11.64 -26.50
CA ASP A 203 38.14 10.34 -25.87
C ASP A 203 37.01 9.41 -26.34
N GLY A 204 37.35 8.16 -26.64
CA GLY A 204 36.39 7.18 -27.15
C GLY A 204 35.80 7.52 -28.53
N ALA A 205 34.49 7.32 -28.66
CA ALA A 205 33.69 7.53 -29.86
C ALA A 205 32.95 8.89 -29.87
N LEU A 206 33.21 9.77 -28.89
CA LEU A 206 32.66 11.12 -28.82
C LEU A 206 32.90 11.94 -30.11
N PHE A 207 31.92 12.75 -30.50
CA PHE A 207 31.97 13.58 -31.70
C PHE A 207 32.49 14.98 -31.39
N CYS A 208 33.51 15.44 -32.12
CA CYS A 208 33.97 16.83 -32.01
C CYS A 208 33.07 17.74 -32.84
N ASP A 209 32.33 18.61 -32.17
CA ASP A 209 31.57 19.66 -32.82
C ASP A 209 32.52 20.76 -33.30
N ALA A 210 32.70 20.83 -34.62
CA ALA A 210 33.67 21.73 -35.24
C ALA A 210 33.37 23.22 -35.01
N ASP A 211 32.12 23.56 -34.68
CA ASP A 211 31.66 24.94 -34.48
C ASP A 211 31.89 25.42 -33.04
N SER A 212 31.66 24.58 -32.04
CA SER A 212 31.88 24.90 -30.62
C SER A 212 33.24 24.46 -30.08
N GLY A 213 33.93 23.55 -30.78
CA GLY A 213 35.19 22.95 -30.30
C GLY A 213 35.01 21.99 -29.12
N ARG A 214 33.78 21.53 -28.87
CA ARG A 214 33.46 20.63 -27.75
C ARG A 214 33.33 19.18 -28.22
N CYS A 215 33.71 18.25 -27.35
CA CYS A 215 33.34 16.85 -27.50
C CYS A 215 31.89 16.67 -27.07
N LEU A 216 31.06 16.10 -27.94
CA LEU A 216 29.66 15.81 -27.69
C LEU A 216 29.43 14.30 -27.73
N GLU A 217 28.50 13.83 -26.91
CA GLU A 217 28.02 12.45 -26.95
C GLU A 217 27.35 12.14 -28.29
N VAL A 218 27.46 10.88 -28.70
CA VAL A 218 26.82 10.40 -29.93
C VAL A 218 25.45 9.86 -29.57
N ASP A 219 24.40 10.33 -30.26
CA ASP A 219 23.01 9.87 -30.08
C ASP A 219 22.48 9.22 -31.38
N PRO A 220 22.09 7.93 -31.37
CA PRO A 220 22.19 7.01 -30.22
C PRO A 220 23.63 6.55 -29.99
N CYS A 221 24.02 6.36 -28.72
CA CYS A 221 25.32 5.78 -28.38
C CYS A 221 25.35 4.30 -28.78
N ALA A 222 26.52 3.79 -29.17
CA ALA A 222 26.68 2.37 -29.54
C ALA A 222 27.20 1.52 -28.38
N ASP A 223 28.03 2.13 -27.54
CA ASP A 223 28.69 1.60 -26.36
C ASP A 223 29.13 2.78 -25.47
N ASP A 224 29.69 2.48 -24.29
CA ASP A 224 30.09 3.47 -23.29
C ASP A 224 31.13 4.48 -23.82
N ASP A 225 31.91 4.11 -24.85
CA ASP A 225 32.87 5.02 -25.49
C ASP A 225 32.16 6.17 -26.24
N GLY A 226 30.88 6.01 -26.59
CA GLY A 226 30.04 7.06 -27.17
C GLY A 226 29.53 8.10 -26.15
N CYS A 227 29.80 7.88 -24.86
CA CYS A 227 29.36 8.70 -23.75
C CYS A 227 30.53 9.44 -23.11
N HIS A 228 30.25 10.52 -22.37
CA HIS A 228 31.28 11.17 -21.58
C HIS A 228 31.87 10.20 -20.53
N PRO A 229 33.13 10.37 -20.13
CA PRO A 229 33.77 9.52 -19.13
C PRO A 229 32.90 9.36 -17.88
N GLY A 230 32.71 8.12 -17.44
CA GLY A 230 31.88 7.78 -16.28
C GLY A 230 30.40 7.54 -16.58
N ARG A 231 29.94 7.61 -17.83
CA ARG A 231 28.54 7.30 -18.20
C ARG A 231 28.44 5.98 -18.97
N HIS A 232 27.27 5.34 -18.87
CA HIS A 232 27.00 4.05 -19.49
C HIS A 232 26.01 4.19 -20.65
N CYS A 233 26.29 3.53 -21.78
CA CYS A 233 25.38 3.49 -22.90
C CYS A 233 24.33 2.39 -22.70
N VAL A 234 23.09 2.80 -22.43
CA VAL A 234 21.97 1.89 -22.25
C VAL A 234 20.87 2.24 -23.24
N ASP A 235 20.51 1.29 -24.10
CA ASP A 235 19.50 1.44 -25.16
C ASP A 235 19.68 2.67 -26.07
N GLY A 236 20.94 3.06 -26.30
CA GLY A 236 21.29 4.20 -27.17
C GLY A 236 21.32 5.54 -26.45
N ALA A 237 21.10 5.59 -25.13
CA ALA A 237 21.23 6.80 -24.32
C ALA A 237 22.37 6.67 -23.30
N CYS A 238 23.11 7.76 -23.10
CA CYS A 238 24.14 7.84 -22.08
C CYS A 238 23.52 8.10 -20.71
N MET A 239 23.65 7.17 -19.78
CA MET A 239 23.06 7.22 -18.44
C MET A 239 24.13 7.49 -17.36
N PRO A 240 23.80 8.23 -16.29
CA PRO A 240 24.72 8.43 -15.16
C PRO A 240 25.11 7.10 -14.50
N PRO A 241 26.31 7.00 -13.91
CA PRO A 241 26.72 5.84 -13.14
C PRO A 241 26.04 5.84 -11.77
N CYS A 242 25.99 4.67 -11.14
CA CYS A 242 25.55 4.53 -9.75
C CYS A 242 26.05 3.23 -9.13
N ALA A 243 26.14 3.21 -7.80
CA ALA A 243 26.29 2.02 -6.99
C ALA A 243 24.94 1.59 -6.37
N ASP A 244 24.07 2.55 -6.07
CA ASP A 244 22.72 2.32 -5.55
C ASP A 244 21.71 3.41 -5.97
N ASP A 245 20.43 3.19 -5.65
CA ASP A 245 19.31 4.06 -6.05
C ASP A 245 19.45 5.50 -5.53
N ALA A 246 20.20 5.76 -4.45
CA ALA A 246 20.30 7.09 -3.84
C ALA A 246 21.22 8.04 -4.62
N GLU A 247 22.14 7.48 -5.40
CA GLU A 247 23.06 8.23 -6.27
C GLU A 247 22.39 8.69 -7.57
N CYS A 248 21.19 8.17 -7.86
CA CYS A 248 20.47 8.46 -9.08
C CYS A 248 19.61 9.73 -8.96
N PRO A 249 19.72 10.67 -9.92
CA PRO A 249 18.95 11.90 -9.87
C PRO A 249 17.46 11.63 -10.12
N GLY A 250 16.61 12.22 -9.26
CA GLY A 250 15.16 12.07 -9.36
C GLY A 250 14.69 10.71 -8.83
N ALA A 251 13.84 10.03 -9.59
CA ALA A 251 13.28 8.72 -9.25
C ALA A 251 13.91 7.56 -10.03
N LEU A 252 15.06 7.82 -10.68
CA LEU A 252 15.85 6.80 -11.36
C LEU A 252 16.39 5.78 -10.36
N ARG A 253 16.59 4.54 -10.80
CA ARG A 253 17.10 3.43 -9.98
C ARG A 253 18.40 2.91 -10.53
N CYS A 254 19.25 2.41 -9.65
CA CYS A 254 20.52 1.85 -10.05
C CYS A 254 20.34 0.42 -10.54
N VAL A 255 20.53 0.23 -11.84
CA VAL A 255 20.42 -1.06 -12.51
C VAL A 255 21.71 -1.31 -13.26
N ASP A 256 22.43 -2.36 -12.84
CA ASP A 256 23.71 -2.78 -13.43
C ASP A 256 24.76 -1.64 -13.54
N GLY A 257 24.76 -0.73 -12.56
CA GLY A 257 25.71 0.38 -12.49
C GLY A 257 25.29 1.64 -13.24
N ALA A 258 24.10 1.66 -13.84
CA ALA A 258 23.55 2.82 -14.54
C ALA A 258 22.22 3.25 -13.93
N CYS A 259 21.99 4.56 -13.82
CA CYS A 259 20.72 5.10 -13.39
C CYS A 259 19.69 4.96 -14.49
N LEU A 260 18.80 3.98 -14.39
CA LEU A 260 17.72 3.72 -15.35
C LEU A 260 16.36 4.12 -14.77
N ASP A 261 15.37 4.33 -15.64
CA ASP A 261 14.00 4.49 -15.16
C ASP A 261 13.56 3.22 -14.41
N ALA A 262 12.74 3.40 -13.38
CA ALA A 262 12.01 2.28 -12.83
C ALA A 262 11.18 1.64 -13.97
N SER A 263 11.39 0.35 -14.23
CA SER A 263 10.72 -0.41 -15.30
C SER A 263 9.19 -0.47 -15.18
N ASP A 264 8.66 0.02 -14.05
CA ASP A 264 7.24 0.06 -13.69
C ASP A 264 6.91 1.41 -13.02
N CYS A 265 6.96 2.50 -13.80
CA CYS A 265 6.54 3.81 -13.29
C CYS A 265 5.05 3.77 -12.89
N ALA A 266 4.69 4.41 -11.79
CA ALA A 266 3.29 4.61 -11.40
C ALA A 266 2.82 6.04 -11.73
N PHE A 267 3.75 6.99 -11.72
CA PHE A 267 3.52 8.41 -11.94
C PHE A 267 4.59 9.02 -12.83
N ASP A 268 4.31 10.17 -13.45
CA ASP A 268 5.28 10.89 -14.29
C ASP A 268 6.55 11.30 -13.52
N LEU A 269 6.44 11.45 -12.20
CA LEU A 269 7.57 11.78 -11.32
C LEU A 269 8.54 10.59 -11.13
N ASP A 270 8.08 9.37 -11.43
CA ASP A 270 8.92 8.16 -11.39
C ASP A 270 9.84 8.07 -12.62
N CYS A 271 9.63 8.94 -13.60
CA CYS A 271 10.43 9.04 -14.80
C CYS A 271 11.46 10.17 -14.69
N GLY A 272 12.71 9.88 -15.04
CA GLY A 272 13.76 10.90 -15.06
C GLY A 272 13.53 11.94 -16.16
N GLY A 273 13.79 13.22 -15.84
CA GLY A 273 13.72 14.33 -16.81
C GLY A 273 12.30 14.74 -17.20
N ASP A 274 12.10 15.13 -18.47
CA ASP A 274 10.80 15.61 -19.01
C ASP A 274 9.86 14.47 -19.46
N ARG A 275 10.19 13.22 -19.13
CA ARG A 275 9.46 12.03 -19.55
C ARG A 275 8.19 11.83 -18.74
N ILE A 276 7.28 11.02 -19.27
CA ILE A 276 5.97 10.73 -18.69
C ILE A 276 5.75 9.23 -18.57
N CYS A 277 5.03 8.83 -17.53
CA CYS A 277 4.67 7.45 -17.31
C CYS A 277 3.47 7.05 -18.16
N VAL A 278 3.66 6.10 -19.07
CA VAL A 278 2.62 5.56 -19.96
C VAL A 278 2.67 4.04 -19.90
N ASP A 279 1.62 3.44 -19.34
CA ASP A 279 1.49 1.98 -19.19
C ASP A 279 2.67 1.32 -18.46
N GLY A 280 3.15 1.93 -17.37
CA GLY A 280 4.29 1.44 -16.60
C GLY A 280 5.65 1.76 -17.20
N LEU A 281 5.70 2.37 -18.39
CA LEU A 281 6.93 2.70 -19.10
C LEU A 281 7.13 4.21 -19.18
N CYS A 282 8.31 4.67 -18.81
CA CYS A 282 8.69 6.06 -19.04
C CYS A 282 8.87 6.30 -20.54
N ARG A 283 8.20 7.32 -21.10
CA ARG A 283 8.29 7.70 -22.52
C ARG A 283 8.52 9.21 -22.65
N GLY A 284 9.14 9.63 -23.76
CA GLY A 284 9.24 11.04 -24.10
C GLY A 284 7.86 11.67 -24.32
N ARG A 285 7.72 12.97 -24.05
CA ARG A 285 6.54 13.73 -24.47
C ARG A 285 6.53 13.84 -25.99
N CYS A 286 5.36 13.73 -26.60
CA CYS A 286 5.20 14.21 -27.97
C CYS A 286 5.24 15.75 -27.95
N PRO A 287 5.92 16.44 -28.90
CA PRO A 287 6.32 15.98 -30.23
C PRO A 287 7.75 15.39 -30.34
N ASP A 288 8.53 15.36 -29.25
CA ASP A 288 9.93 14.90 -29.26
C ASP A 288 10.03 13.40 -29.57
N THR A 289 8.99 12.64 -29.22
CA THR A 289 8.78 11.26 -29.69
C THR A 289 7.47 11.18 -30.48
N PRO A 290 7.48 10.82 -31.77
CA PRO A 290 6.26 10.67 -32.55
C PRO A 290 5.41 9.50 -32.01
N CYS A 291 4.11 9.72 -31.95
CA CYS A 291 3.17 8.68 -31.53
C CYS A 291 3.12 7.53 -32.53
N ALA A 292 2.78 6.33 -32.05
CA ALA A 292 2.59 5.16 -32.91
C ALA A 292 1.51 5.43 -33.98
N ASP A 293 1.57 4.70 -35.09
CA ASP A 293 0.69 4.91 -36.26
C ASP A 293 -0.80 5.00 -35.85
N GLY A 294 -1.40 6.16 -36.11
CA GLY A 294 -2.82 6.44 -35.84
C GLY A 294 -3.10 7.23 -34.56
N GLN A 295 -2.11 7.41 -33.66
CA GLN A 295 -2.26 8.21 -32.45
C GLN A 295 -1.83 9.67 -32.68
N ILE A 296 -2.46 10.60 -31.95
CA ILE A 296 -2.17 12.04 -32.02
C ILE A 296 -1.73 12.59 -30.66
N CYS A 297 -0.97 13.69 -30.69
CA CYS A 297 -0.41 14.30 -29.49
C CYS A 297 -1.45 15.16 -28.78
N GLY A 298 -1.89 14.73 -27.60
CA GLY A 298 -2.84 15.47 -26.76
C GLY A 298 -2.19 16.64 -26.00
N ALA A 299 -3.02 17.47 -25.36
CA ALA A 299 -2.59 18.70 -24.68
C ALA A 299 -1.58 18.51 -23.52
N GLY A 300 -1.41 17.28 -23.01
CA GLY A 300 -0.44 16.92 -21.97
C GLY A 300 0.87 16.32 -22.48
N GLY A 301 1.10 16.26 -23.80
CA GLY A 301 2.26 15.56 -24.38
C GLY A 301 2.14 14.03 -24.37
N ARG A 302 0.91 13.51 -24.21
CA ARG A 302 0.55 12.08 -24.23
C ARG A 302 -0.01 11.70 -25.60
N CYS A 303 0.37 10.52 -26.10
CA CYS A 303 -0.24 9.95 -27.29
C CYS A 303 -1.65 9.45 -26.97
N ALA A 304 -2.63 9.85 -27.79
CA ALA A 304 -4.03 9.49 -27.64
C ALA A 304 -4.56 8.86 -28.94
N GLU A 305 -5.58 7.99 -28.80
CA GLU A 305 -6.27 7.32 -29.90
C GLU A 305 -6.94 8.29 -30.90
N PRO A 306 -7.24 7.86 -32.14
CA PRO A 306 -7.91 8.68 -33.14
C PRO A 306 -9.25 9.21 -32.60
N GLY A 307 -9.42 10.54 -32.61
CA GLY A 307 -10.62 11.20 -32.08
C GLY A 307 -10.30 12.32 -31.10
N ALA A 308 -9.05 12.48 -30.67
CA ALA A 308 -8.65 13.70 -29.97
C ALA A 308 -8.57 14.91 -30.91
N CYS A 309 -8.82 16.10 -30.38
CA CYS A 309 -8.85 17.31 -31.18
C CYS A 309 -8.44 18.50 -30.33
N ARG A 310 -7.94 19.55 -30.97
CA ARG A 310 -7.69 20.85 -30.33
C ARG A 310 -8.72 21.87 -30.79
N GLU A 311 -9.12 21.78 -32.06
CA GLU A 311 -10.11 22.64 -32.69
C GLU A 311 -11.02 21.82 -33.61
N ALA A 312 -12.19 22.38 -33.98
CA ALA A 312 -13.16 21.66 -34.81
C ALA A 312 -12.61 21.27 -36.20
N ALA A 313 -11.57 21.96 -36.69
CA ALA A 313 -10.92 21.64 -37.95
C ALA A 313 -10.11 20.33 -37.90
N ASP A 314 -9.79 19.84 -36.71
CA ASP A 314 -9.13 18.54 -36.50
C ASP A 314 -10.11 17.36 -36.68
N CYS A 315 -11.41 17.64 -36.69
CA CYS A 315 -12.47 16.64 -36.79
C CYS A 315 -13.02 16.52 -38.22
N ALA A 316 -13.57 15.35 -38.56
CA ALA A 316 -14.12 15.10 -39.89
C ALA A 316 -15.49 15.78 -40.07
N GLY A 317 -15.76 16.29 -41.28
CA GLY A 317 -17.05 16.90 -41.61
C GLY A 317 -17.40 18.10 -40.71
N ALA A 318 -18.59 18.06 -40.10
CA ALA A 318 -19.11 19.06 -39.18
C ALA A 318 -19.02 18.66 -37.69
N GLN A 319 -18.19 17.67 -37.36
CA GLN A 319 -17.91 17.27 -35.98
C GLN A 319 -17.33 18.44 -35.16
N GLN A 320 -17.59 18.44 -33.85
CA GLN A 320 -17.12 19.49 -32.96
C GLN A 320 -16.04 18.96 -32.02
N CYS A 321 -15.07 19.80 -31.71
CA CYS A 321 -14.10 19.47 -30.69
C CYS A 321 -14.61 19.87 -29.30
N VAL A 322 -14.86 18.89 -28.44
CA VAL A 322 -15.33 19.09 -27.06
C VAL A 322 -14.48 18.24 -26.12
N ASN A 323 -13.83 18.87 -25.13
CA ASN A 323 -12.97 18.20 -24.15
C ASN A 323 -11.93 17.26 -24.79
N ASP A 324 -11.23 17.78 -25.80
CA ASP A 324 -10.23 17.03 -26.57
C ASP A 324 -10.79 15.77 -27.24
N GLN A 325 -12.09 15.74 -27.57
CA GLN A 325 -12.73 14.67 -28.34
C GLN A 325 -13.64 15.22 -29.45
N CYS A 326 -13.54 14.63 -30.64
CA CYS A 326 -14.46 14.89 -31.74
C CYS A 326 -15.83 14.27 -31.42
N VAL A 327 -16.85 15.10 -31.31
CA VAL A 327 -18.24 14.70 -31.08
C VAL A 327 -19.09 14.91 -32.32
N GLU A 328 -20.05 14.00 -32.56
CA GLU A 328 -21.02 14.12 -33.66
C GLU A 328 -21.86 15.40 -33.48
N PRO A 329 -22.17 16.14 -34.56
CA PRO A 329 -23.10 17.25 -34.48
C PRO A 329 -24.53 16.75 -34.25
N ALA A 330 -25.36 17.57 -33.60
CA ALA A 330 -26.78 17.24 -33.35
C ALA A 330 -27.59 16.97 -34.63
N VAL A 331 -27.13 17.50 -35.75
CA VAL A 331 -27.68 17.24 -37.09
C VAL A 331 -26.51 16.98 -38.04
N CYS A 332 -26.51 15.81 -38.69
CA CYS A 332 -25.59 15.52 -39.78
C CYS A 332 -26.18 16.02 -41.11
N ASN A 333 -25.31 16.48 -42.01
CA ASN A 333 -25.62 16.86 -43.39
C ASN A 333 -24.92 15.94 -44.41
N GLY A 334 -23.97 15.12 -43.97
CA GLY A 334 -23.35 14.06 -44.75
C GLY A 334 -22.67 13.02 -43.85
N ASP A 335 -22.26 11.90 -44.43
CA ASP A 335 -21.71 10.75 -43.69
C ASP A 335 -20.42 11.09 -42.92
N LEU A 336 -19.63 12.04 -43.45
CA LEU A 336 -18.40 12.53 -42.78
C LEU A 336 -18.68 13.26 -41.46
N ASP A 337 -19.93 13.65 -41.18
CA ASP A 337 -20.30 14.27 -39.91
C ASP A 337 -20.50 13.21 -38.80
N CYS A 338 -20.56 11.93 -39.17
CA CYS A 338 -20.78 10.82 -38.26
C CYS A 338 -19.44 10.19 -37.85
N LEU A 339 -19.34 9.73 -36.61
CA LEU A 339 -18.13 9.09 -36.10
C LEU A 339 -18.04 7.66 -36.64
N GLY A 340 -16.85 7.25 -37.10
CA GLY A 340 -16.62 5.93 -37.68
C GLY A 340 -17.40 5.69 -38.98
N GLU A 341 -17.86 4.45 -39.19
CA GLU A 341 -18.55 4.00 -40.42
C GLU A 341 -20.07 4.30 -40.42
N ARG A 342 -20.52 5.25 -39.61
CA ARG A 342 -21.94 5.62 -39.49
C ARG A 342 -22.38 6.49 -40.67
N VAL A 343 -23.66 6.38 -41.05
CA VAL A 343 -24.23 7.05 -42.22
C VAL A 343 -25.22 8.11 -41.78
N CYS A 344 -25.21 9.26 -42.45
CA CYS A 344 -26.16 10.33 -42.19
C CYS A 344 -27.50 10.04 -42.88
N ARG A 345 -28.54 9.75 -42.10
CA ARG A 345 -29.88 9.47 -42.63
C ARG A 345 -30.94 10.25 -41.86
N ALA A 346 -31.77 11.00 -42.57
CA ALA A 346 -32.79 11.87 -41.97
C ALA A 346 -32.20 12.78 -40.87
N ALA A 347 -31.05 13.42 -41.15
CA ALA A 347 -30.34 14.34 -40.26
C ALA A 347 -29.78 13.70 -38.96
N ARG A 348 -29.76 12.37 -38.85
CA ARG A 348 -29.15 11.63 -37.73
C ARG A 348 -28.09 10.65 -38.22
N CYS A 349 -27.04 10.48 -37.44
CA CYS A 349 -26.04 9.44 -37.65
C CYS A 349 -26.61 8.09 -37.21
N VAL A 350 -26.69 7.14 -38.14
CA VAL A 350 -27.24 5.80 -37.90
C VAL A 350 -26.25 4.73 -38.34
N THR A 351 -26.30 3.58 -37.67
CA THR A 351 -25.61 2.37 -38.11
C THR A 351 -26.56 1.59 -39.01
N LEU A 352 -26.10 1.25 -40.22
CA LEU A 352 -26.88 0.44 -41.17
C LEU A 352 -26.72 -1.05 -40.85
N CYS A 353 -27.78 -1.83 -41.07
CA CYS A 353 -27.78 -3.26 -40.83
C CYS A 353 -28.59 -4.02 -41.90
N GLY A 354 -28.17 -5.27 -42.17
CA GLY A 354 -28.95 -6.25 -42.92
C GLY A 354 -29.73 -7.21 -42.03
N GLY A 355 -29.27 -7.40 -40.78
CA GLY A 355 -29.96 -8.13 -39.70
C GLY A 355 -29.33 -7.83 -38.33
N ASP A 356 -29.91 -8.37 -37.26
CA ASP A 356 -29.46 -8.13 -35.88
C ASP A 356 -27.95 -8.36 -35.63
N PRO A 357 -27.29 -9.39 -36.23
CA PRO A 357 -25.85 -9.60 -36.04
C PRO A 357 -24.95 -8.50 -36.61
N ASP A 358 -25.48 -7.65 -37.50
CA ASP A 358 -24.72 -6.52 -38.06
C ASP A 358 -24.70 -5.32 -37.10
N CYS A 359 -25.54 -5.34 -36.06
CA CYS A 359 -25.60 -4.29 -35.07
C CYS A 359 -24.64 -4.59 -33.91
N PRO A 360 -23.85 -3.59 -33.46
CA PRO A 360 -22.95 -3.78 -32.34
C PRO A 360 -23.74 -4.01 -31.04
N GLY A 361 -23.22 -4.91 -30.20
CA GLY A 361 -23.87 -5.24 -28.93
C GLY A 361 -25.18 -6.02 -29.10
N ARG A 362 -26.18 -5.69 -28.29
CA ARG A 362 -27.52 -6.33 -28.27
C ARG A 362 -28.60 -5.55 -29.02
N GLN A 363 -28.18 -4.65 -29.91
CA GLN A 363 -29.06 -3.84 -30.74
C GLN A 363 -29.83 -4.70 -31.76
N ARG A 364 -30.98 -4.21 -32.21
CA ARG A 364 -31.83 -4.91 -33.20
C ARG A 364 -31.84 -4.16 -34.51
N CYS A 365 -31.91 -4.88 -35.61
CA CYS A 365 -32.04 -4.31 -36.93
C CYS A 365 -33.52 -4.08 -37.27
N MET A 366 -33.95 -2.82 -37.25
CA MET A 366 -35.32 -2.46 -37.61
C MET A 366 -35.33 -1.46 -38.77
N GLY A 367 -35.91 -1.87 -39.91
CA GLY A 367 -35.98 -1.01 -41.09
C GLY A 367 -34.63 -0.70 -41.75
N GLY A 368 -33.62 -1.55 -41.53
CA GLY A 368 -32.25 -1.39 -42.06
C GLY A 368 -31.37 -0.45 -41.23
N GLU A 369 -31.82 -0.07 -40.04
CA GLU A 369 -31.09 0.75 -39.07
C GLU A 369 -31.01 0.00 -37.74
N CYS A 370 -29.86 0.08 -37.06
CA CYS A 370 -29.72 -0.43 -35.71
C CYS A 370 -30.50 0.45 -34.74
N VAL A 371 -31.44 -0.17 -34.03
CA VAL A 371 -32.20 0.43 -32.94
C VAL A 371 -31.86 -0.29 -31.63
N GLU A 372 -32.18 0.32 -30.50
CA GLU A 372 -31.96 -0.32 -29.21
C GLU A 372 -32.76 -1.62 -29.05
N GLY A 373 -32.11 -2.59 -28.41
CA GLY A 373 -32.77 -3.77 -27.88
C GLY A 373 -33.59 -3.44 -26.63
N ASP A 374 -34.49 -4.36 -26.25
CA ASP A 374 -35.30 -4.21 -25.03
C ASP A 374 -34.48 -4.37 -23.74
N ARG A 375 -33.24 -4.87 -23.85
CA ARG A 375 -32.28 -5.04 -22.75
C ARG A 375 -30.87 -4.70 -23.19
N CYS A 376 -30.05 -4.34 -22.22
CA CYS A 376 -28.62 -4.15 -22.34
C CYS A 376 -27.89 -4.97 -21.28
N ASP A 377 -26.67 -5.40 -21.59
CA ASP A 377 -25.74 -5.98 -20.63
C ASP A 377 -24.49 -5.10 -20.45
N ALA A 378 -24.28 -4.12 -21.35
CA ALA A 378 -23.22 -3.13 -21.26
C ALA A 378 -23.61 -1.82 -21.95
N ASP A 379 -22.93 -0.71 -21.60
CA ASP A 379 -23.18 0.64 -22.16
C ASP A 379 -23.11 0.66 -23.71
N ARG A 380 -22.31 -0.23 -24.31
CA ARG A 380 -22.20 -0.36 -25.78
C ARG A 380 -23.50 -0.78 -26.47
N ASP A 381 -24.44 -1.37 -25.72
CA ASP A 381 -25.73 -1.80 -26.24
C ASP A 381 -26.70 -0.62 -26.41
N CYS A 382 -26.37 0.53 -25.81
CA CYS A 382 -27.19 1.73 -25.77
C CYS A 382 -26.77 2.78 -26.81
N LEU A 383 -27.76 3.42 -27.44
CA LEU A 383 -27.55 4.43 -28.48
C LEU A 383 -27.57 5.84 -27.89
N GLY A 384 -26.77 6.73 -28.49
CA GLY A 384 -26.79 8.16 -28.18
C GLY A 384 -26.11 8.53 -26.86
N GLY A 385 -25.10 7.76 -26.42
CA GLY A 385 -24.35 8.04 -25.19
C GLY A 385 -25.08 7.68 -23.89
N ARG A 386 -26.21 6.97 -24.02
CA ARG A 386 -26.91 6.36 -22.88
C ARG A 386 -26.11 5.20 -22.29
N ARG A 387 -26.38 4.90 -21.02
CA ARG A 387 -25.68 3.87 -20.25
C ARG A 387 -26.62 2.73 -19.90
N CYS A 388 -26.06 1.53 -19.81
CA CYS A 388 -26.83 0.39 -19.37
C CYS A 388 -27.01 0.44 -17.86
N HIS A 389 -28.26 0.51 -17.40
CA HIS A 389 -28.54 0.55 -15.98
C HIS A 389 -28.16 -0.79 -15.33
N PRO A 390 -27.26 -0.82 -14.34
CA PRO A 390 -26.65 -2.05 -13.83
C PRO A 390 -27.66 -3.02 -13.19
N VAL A 391 -28.74 -2.48 -12.60
CA VAL A 391 -29.82 -3.27 -11.99
C VAL A 391 -30.99 -3.54 -12.95
N ALA A 392 -31.49 -2.53 -13.65
CA ALA A 392 -32.66 -2.64 -14.50
C ALA A 392 -32.37 -3.30 -15.88
N GLY A 393 -31.12 -3.33 -16.34
CA GLY A 393 -30.74 -3.91 -17.63
C GLY A 393 -31.38 -3.19 -18.82
N VAL A 394 -31.69 -1.89 -18.68
CA VAL A 394 -32.26 -1.03 -19.72
C VAL A 394 -31.39 0.20 -19.94
N CYS A 395 -31.43 0.76 -21.15
CA CYS A 395 -30.67 1.94 -21.51
C CYS A 395 -31.27 3.21 -20.90
N ALA A 396 -30.50 3.87 -20.02
CA ALA A 396 -30.91 5.06 -19.29
C ALA A 396 -29.94 6.23 -19.54
N ASP A 397 -30.43 7.45 -19.34
CA ASP A 397 -29.62 8.66 -19.50
C ASP A 397 -28.56 8.79 -18.40
N PRO A 398 -27.36 9.28 -18.71
CA PRO A 398 -26.38 9.65 -17.69
C PRO A 398 -26.84 10.91 -16.93
N CYS A 399 -26.39 11.05 -15.67
CA CYS A 399 -26.72 12.23 -14.89
C CYS A 399 -26.05 13.49 -15.44
N VAL A 400 -26.77 14.61 -15.47
CA VAL A 400 -26.21 15.92 -15.82
C VAL A 400 -26.12 16.77 -14.54
N GLY A 401 -24.89 17.00 -14.05
CA GLY A 401 -24.69 17.74 -12.79
C GLY A 401 -25.31 17.06 -11.57
N GLY A 402 -25.41 15.73 -11.58
CA GLY A 402 -26.06 14.94 -10.52
C GLY A 402 -27.59 14.96 -10.55
N GLN A 403 -28.19 15.52 -11.61
CA GLN A 403 -29.63 15.62 -11.77
C GLN A 403 -30.09 14.79 -12.98
N CYS A 404 -31.34 14.34 -12.91
CA CYS A 404 -32.03 13.57 -13.93
C CYS A 404 -33.34 14.26 -14.33
N ALA A 405 -33.75 14.08 -15.58
CA ALA A 405 -35.05 14.57 -16.04
C ALA A 405 -36.19 13.69 -15.50
N GLY A 406 -37.38 14.26 -15.34
CA GLY A 406 -38.60 13.47 -15.03
C GLY A 406 -38.62 12.86 -13.63
N GLY A 407 -38.15 13.51 -12.57
CA GLY A 407 -38.25 12.96 -11.21
C GLY A 407 -37.50 11.64 -10.95
N LEU A 408 -36.72 11.17 -11.94
CA LEU A 408 -35.72 10.11 -11.79
C LEU A 408 -34.60 10.55 -10.83
N VAL A 409 -33.93 9.58 -10.20
CA VAL A 409 -32.84 9.81 -9.25
C VAL A 409 -31.50 9.41 -9.85
N CYS A 410 -30.47 10.21 -9.58
CA CYS A 410 -29.12 9.91 -10.00
C CYS A 410 -28.47 8.91 -9.01
N ALA A 411 -28.10 7.74 -9.50
CA ALA A 411 -27.31 6.75 -8.76
C ALA A 411 -26.16 6.27 -9.65
N ASP A 412 -24.92 6.29 -9.13
CA ASP A 412 -23.71 5.86 -9.85
C ASP A 412 -23.53 6.47 -11.25
N GLY A 413 -23.97 7.73 -11.40
CA GLY A 413 -23.86 8.48 -12.65
C GLY A 413 -24.86 8.07 -13.74
N VAL A 414 -25.87 7.26 -13.40
CA VAL A 414 -26.98 6.86 -14.29
C VAL A 414 -28.31 7.28 -13.68
N CYS A 415 -29.24 7.74 -14.51
CA CYS A 415 -30.60 8.03 -14.08
C CYS A 415 -31.38 6.75 -13.87
N GLY A 416 -31.88 6.55 -12.65
CA GLY A 416 -32.65 5.37 -12.24
C GLY A 416 -33.99 5.75 -11.63
N GLU A 417 -34.85 4.74 -11.48
CA GLU A 417 -36.16 4.90 -10.85
C GLU A 417 -36.01 5.18 -9.35
N PRO A 418 -36.80 6.10 -8.76
CA PRO A 418 -36.86 6.30 -7.32
C PRO A 418 -37.46 5.08 -6.62
N ALA A 419 -37.26 4.97 -5.30
CA ALA A 419 -37.76 3.86 -4.48
C ALA A 419 -39.30 3.71 -4.53
N GLY A 420 -40.00 4.77 -4.91
CA GLY A 420 -41.39 4.75 -5.33
C GLY A 420 -41.68 5.90 -6.28
N CYS A 421 -42.76 5.77 -7.04
CA CYS A 421 -43.20 6.76 -8.02
C CYS A 421 -44.57 7.34 -7.63
N LEU A 422 -44.85 8.56 -8.09
CA LEU A 422 -46.12 9.26 -7.98
C LEU A 422 -46.82 9.37 -9.34
N ASP A 423 -46.05 9.45 -10.42
CA ASP A 423 -46.54 9.45 -11.80
C ASP A 423 -45.53 8.79 -12.76
N ASP A 424 -45.97 8.56 -14.00
CA ASP A 424 -45.20 7.83 -15.01
C ASP A 424 -43.89 8.53 -15.42
N SER A 425 -43.74 9.84 -15.14
CA SER A 425 -42.50 10.55 -15.47
C SER A 425 -41.31 10.06 -14.64
N GLU A 426 -41.59 9.58 -13.42
CA GLU A 426 -40.61 9.03 -12.47
C GLU A 426 -40.21 7.58 -12.79
N CYS A 427 -40.67 7.04 -13.92
CA CYS A 427 -40.34 5.70 -14.39
C CYS A 427 -39.47 5.74 -15.64
N LEU A 428 -38.59 4.73 -15.77
CA LEU A 428 -37.78 4.61 -16.98
C LEU A 428 -38.67 4.34 -18.20
N ALA A 429 -38.19 4.72 -19.38
CA ALA A 429 -38.96 4.62 -20.61
C ALA A 429 -39.55 3.22 -20.84
N GLY A 430 -40.86 3.15 -21.15
CA GLY A 430 -41.60 1.90 -21.31
C GLY A 430 -42.21 1.33 -20.02
N ARG A 431 -42.10 2.06 -18.90
CA ARG A 431 -42.70 1.70 -17.62
C ARG A 431 -43.61 2.82 -17.13
N ALA A 432 -44.59 2.48 -16.31
CA ALA A 432 -45.57 3.40 -15.76
C ALA A 432 -45.68 3.24 -14.24
N CYS A 433 -46.12 4.30 -13.58
CA CYS A 433 -46.29 4.30 -12.14
C CYS A 433 -47.62 3.65 -11.77
N ARG A 434 -47.53 2.49 -11.12
CA ARG A 434 -48.69 1.74 -10.63
C ARG A 434 -48.44 1.34 -9.19
N LEU A 435 -49.38 1.68 -8.31
CA LEU A 435 -49.32 1.36 -6.87
C LEU A 435 -48.00 1.83 -6.20
N GLY A 436 -47.48 2.99 -6.62
CA GLY A 436 -46.26 3.56 -6.08
C GLY A 436 -44.97 2.88 -6.57
N ARG A 437 -45.03 1.99 -7.55
CA ARG A 437 -43.88 1.30 -8.13
C ARG A 437 -43.89 1.47 -9.65
N CYS A 438 -42.71 1.65 -10.23
CA CYS A 438 -42.54 1.60 -11.67
C CYS A 438 -42.67 0.14 -12.12
N GLN A 439 -43.59 -0.10 -13.04
CA GLN A 439 -43.88 -1.43 -13.58
C GLN A 439 -43.97 -1.35 -15.10
N THR A 440 -43.62 -2.45 -15.78
CA THR A 440 -43.89 -2.58 -17.21
C THR A 440 -45.38 -2.76 -17.40
N VAL A 441 -46.02 -1.87 -18.16
CA VAL A 441 -47.46 -1.89 -18.43
C VAL A 441 -47.64 -2.18 -19.92
N GLU A 442 -48.09 -3.39 -20.22
CA GLU A 442 -48.44 -3.81 -21.58
C GLU A 442 -49.89 -3.44 -21.93
N CYS A 443 -50.76 -3.29 -20.93
CA CYS A 443 -52.16 -2.93 -21.10
C CYS A 443 -52.72 -2.17 -19.90
N ASP A 444 -53.62 -1.21 -20.15
CA ASP A 444 -54.43 -0.55 -19.11
C ASP A 444 -55.85 -1.13 -19.07
N SER A 445 -56.24 -1.80 -20.14
CA SER A 445 -57.52 -2.47 -20.29
C SER A 445 -57.40 -3.66 -21.23
N SER A 446 -58.37 -4.57 -21.17
CA SER A 446 -58.43 -5.69 -22.11
C SER A 446 -58.63 -5.25 -23.57
N ALA A 447 -58.87 -3.97 -23.85
CA ALA A 447 -58.92 -3.45 -25.22
C ALA A 447 -57.53 -3.24 -25.83
N ASP A 448 -56.49 -3.19 -25.00
CA ASP A 448 -55.09 -3.05 -25.39
C ASP A 448 -54.47 -4.43 -25.72
N CYS A 449 -55.15 -5.52 -25.34
CA CYS A 449 -54.76 -6.90 -25.58
C CYS A 449 -55.66 -7.59 -26.63
N ALA A 450 -55.17 -8.69 -27.21
CA ALA A 450 -56.01 -9.58 -28.00
C ALA A 450 -57.00 -10.40 -27.14
N ASP A 451 -56.63 -10.69 -25.89
CA ASP A 451 -57.42 -11.47 -24.92
C ASP A 451 -57.81 -10.62 -23.69
N VAL A 452 -57.09 -10.75 -22.57
CA VAL A 452 -57.45 -10.06 -21.31
C VAL A 452 -56.23 -9.44 -20.66
N CYS A 453 -56.42 -8.21 -20.17
CA CYS A 453 -55.41 -7.52 -19.37
C CYS A 453 -55.52 -7.99 -17.92
N VAL A 454 -54.46 -8.61 -17.40
CA VAL A 454 -54.35 -9.06 -16.01
C VAL A 454 -53.09 -8.45 -15.43
N ASP A 455 -53.22 -7.71 -14.33
CA ASP A 455 -52.11 -7.04 -13.65
C ASP A 455 -51.16 -6.29 -14.61
N PHE A 456 -51.76 -5.57 -15.56
CA PHE A 456 -51.08 -4.74 -16.56
C PHE A 456 -50.25 -5.50 -17.61
N ALA A 457 -50.41 -6.83 -17.71
CA ALA A 457 -49.83 -7.68 -18.75
C ALA A 457 -50.92 -8.34 -19.62
N CYS A 458 -50.62 -8.58 -20.89
CA CYS A 458 -51.52 -9.36 -21.76
C CYS A 458 -51.23 -10.85 -21.56
N ASP A 459 -52.17 -11.59 -20.94
CA ASP A 459 -51.97 -13.01 -20.62
C ASP A 459 -52.92 -13.92 -21.42
N ASP A 460 -52.41 -15.09 -21.82
CA ASP A 460 -53.11 -16.13 -22.59
C ASP A 460 -53.75 -17.21 -21.68
N ALA A 461 -53.73 -17.03 -20.36
CA ALA A 461 -53.99 -18.11 -19.41
C ALA A 461 -55.48 -18.43 -19.15
N ALA A 462 -55.81 -19.71 -19.32
CA ALA A 462 -57.09 -20.33 -18.95
C ALA A 462 -57.34 -20.36 -17.42
N PRO A 463 -58.60 -20.34 -16.95
CA PRO A 463 -58.91 -20.11 -15.55
C PRO A 463 -58.66 -21.35 -14.66
N GLY A 464 -57.90 -21.20 -13.56
CA GLY A 464 -58.01 -22.11 -12.40
C GLY A 464 -56.77 -22.47 -11.57
N THR A 465 -55.57 -21.94 -11.82
CA THR A 465 -54.39 -22.26 -10.98
C THR A 465 -53.62 -20.99 -10.62
N CYS A 466 -53.90 -20.38 -9.46
CA CYS A 466 -53.02 -19.37 -8.88
C CYS A 466 -51.94 -20.06 -8.03
N ASP A 467 -50.69 -19.59 -8.10
CA ASP A 467 -49.62 -19.89 -7.15
C ASP A 467 -49.44 -18.67 -6.23
N CYS A 468 -50.18 -18.63 -5.11
CA CYS A 468 -50.26 -17.43 -4.25
C CYS A 468 -49.24 -17.46 -3.11
N PRO A 469 -48.75 -16.28 -2.65
CA PRO A 469 -47.93 -16.17 -1.45
C PRO A 469 -48.62 -16.77 -0.21
N ASP A 470 -47.83 -17.32 0.71
CA ASP A 470 -48.34 -17.94 1.94
C ASP A 470 -49.32 -17.01 2.68
N GLY A 471 -50.56 -17.49 2.84
CA GLY A 471 -51.65 -16.77 3.51
C GLY A 471 -52.61 -15.99 2.58
N TRP A 472 -52.46 -16.03 1.25
CA TRP A 472 -53.36 -15.36 0.30
C TRP A 472 -54.35 -16.34 -0.34
N ALA A 473 -55.59 -15.90 -0.61
CA ALA A 473 -56.64 -16.73 -1.21
C ALA A 473 -56.75 -16.48 -2.72
N CYS A 474 -56.84 -17.53 -3.53
CA CYS A 474 -57.11 -17.42 -4.96
C CYS A 474 -58.62 -17.23 -5.18
N VAL A 475 -59.04 -16.08 -5.71
CA VAL A 475 -60.43 -15.79 -6.11
C VAL A 475 -60.41 -15.30 -7.55
N ASP A 476 -61.14 -16.00 -8.42
CA ASP A 476 -61.29 -15.69 -9.85
C ASP A 476 -59.96 -15.48 -10.59
N GLY A 477 -58.94 -16.26 -10.25
CA GLY A 477 -57.63 -16.22 -10.90
C GLY A 477 -56.67 -15.15 -10.36
N GLY A 478 -57.09 -14.35 -9.37
CA GLY A 478 -56.24 -13.39 -8.67
C GLY A 478 -55.97 -13.79 -7.22
N CYS A 479 -54.77 -13.47 -6.72
CA CYS A 479 -54.45 -13.62 -5.30
C CYS A 479 -55.07 -12.45 -4.53
N VAL A 480 -56.08 -12.72 -3.73
CA VAL A 480 -56.70 -11.74 -2.83
C VAL A 480 -56.25 -11.97 -1.40
N GLN A 481 -55.86 -10.89 -0.74
CA GLN A 481 -55.51 -10.90 0.68
C GLN A 481 -56.74 -11.21 1.54
N PRO A 482 -56.65 -12.08 2.56
CA PRO A 482 -57.76 -12.29 3.49
C PRO A 482 -57.94 -11.05 4.37
N GLY A 483 -59.01 -10.30 4.12
CA GLY A 483 -59.49 -9.25 5.03
C GLY A 483 -60.70 -9.72 5.85
N PRO A 484 -60.99 -9.08 6.99
CA PRO A 484 -60.23 -8.03 7.65
C PRO A 484 -59.09 -8.58 8.54
N CYS A 485 -57.90 -7.96 8.48
CA CYS A 485 -56.81 -8.25 9.41
C CYS A 485 -57.12 -7.71 10.83
N ASN A 486 -56.38 -8.21 11.81
CA ASN A 486 -56.15 -7.58 13.10
C ASN A 486 -54.63 -7.31 13.25
N ALA A 487 -54.24 -6.64 14.34
CA ALA A 487 -52.85 -6.25 14.59
C ALA A 487 -51.81 -7.39 14.50
N ASP A 488 -52.25 -8.66 14.59
CA ASP A 488 -51.36 -9.84 14.65
C ASP A 488 -51.43 -10.74 13.40
N THR A 489 -52.21 -10.40 12.37
CA THR A 489 -52.50 -11.31 11.23
C THR A 489 -51.85 -10.92 9.90
N CYS A 490 -50.99 -9.89 9.90
CA CYS A 490 -50.39 -9.39 8.69
C CYS A 490 -49.09 -10.11 8.32
N PRO A 491 -49.01 -10.78 7.15
CA PRO A 491 -47.82 -11.52 6.74
C PRO A 491 -46.65 -10.58 6.43
N GLY A 492 -45.43 -11.10 6.62
CA GLY A 492 -44.20 -10.38 6.27
C GLY A 492 -43.88 -9.17 7.16
N ALA A 493 -44.43 -9.11 8.38
CA ALA A 493 -44.22 -8.01 9.32
C ALA A 493 -44.72 -6.65 8.82
N THR A 494 -45.89 -6.66 8.19
CA THR A 494 -46.68 -5.46 7.83
C THR A 494 -47.74 -5.17 8.91
N ILE A 495 -48.32 -3.96 8.93
CA ILE A 495 -49.25 -3.53 10.00
C ILE A 495 -50.70 -3.51 9.51
N CYS A 496 -51.67 -3.78 10.40
CA CYS A 496 -53.07 -3.73 10.02
C CYS A 496 -53.59 -2.29 10.05
N GLY A 497 -53.83 -1.72 8.87
CA GLY A 497 -54.30 -0.35 8.70
C GLY A 497 -55.77 -0.16 9.11
N ALA A 498 -56.21 1.10 9.21
CA ALA A 498 -57.55 1.47 9.69
C ALA A 498 -58.72 0.89 8.89
N GLU A 499 -58.48 0.52 7.62
CA GLU A 499 -59.46 -0.11 6.71
C GLU A 499 -59.47 -1.66 6.83
N GLY A 500 -58.72 -2.25 7.77
CA GLY A 500 -58.63 -3.70 7.96
C GLY A 500 -57.81 -4.43 6.90
N LEU A 501 -56.89 -3.72 6.24
CA LEU A 501 -55.94 -4.24 5.25
C LEU A 501 -54.51 -4.12 5.78
N CYS A 502 -53.64 -5.07 5.44
CA CYS A 502 -52.23 -4.95 5.81
C CYS A 502 -51.52 -3.92 4.93
N VAL A 503 -50.84 -2.97 5.57
CA VAL A 503 -50.13 -1.86 4.95
C VAL A 503 -48.69 -1.80 5.49
N ALA A 504 -47.82 -1.09 4.78
CA ALA A 504 -46.46 -0.84 5.24
C ALA A 504 -46.45 0.06 6.49
N CYS A 505 -45.47 -0.13 7.37
CA CYS A 505 -45.19 0.85 8.42
C CYS A 505 -44.61 2.14 7.79
N ALA A 506 -44.89 3.29 8.39
CA ALA A 506 -44.32 4.58 7.99
C ALA A 506 -43.21 5.03 8.95
N ASP A 507 -43.36 4.76 10.25
CA ASP A 507 -42.36 5.01 11.28
C ASP A 507 -42.37 3.95 12.39
N ASP A 508 -41.44 4.06 13.35
CA ASP A 508 -41.28 3.06 14.41
C ASP A 508 -42.52 2.95 15.33
N ASP A 509 -43.32 4.01 15.47
CA ASP A 509 -44.51 4.01 16.33
C ASP A 509 -45.66 3.18 15.72
N ASP A 510 -45.60 2.92 14.40
CA ASP A 510 -46.52 2.03 13.71
C ASP A 510 -46.30 0.54 14.06
N CYS A 511 -45.10 0.20 14.53
CA CYS A 511 -44.70 -1.18 14.77
C CYS A 511 -45.02 -1.66 16.19
N PRO A 512 -45.42 -2.93 16.38
CA PRO A 512 -45.73 -3.46 17.70
C PRO A 512 -44.46 -3.69 18.52
N GLY A 513 -44.55 -3.45 19.84
CA GLY A 513 -43.43 -3.68 20.76
C GLY A 513 -42.35 -2.61 20.64
N ALA A 514 -41.09 -3.04 20.54
CA ALA A 514 -39.93 -2.18 20.27
C ALA A 514 -39.39 -2.39 18.84
N ALA A 515 -40.19 -3.00 17.96
CA ALA A 515 -39.85 -3.18 16.56
C ALA A 515 -39.71 -1.82 15.85
N ILE A 516 -38.80 -1.75 14.88
CA ILE A 516 -38.50 -0.54 14.12
C ILE A 516 -38.98 -0.69 12.68
N CYS A 517 -39.38 0.43 12.07
CA CYS A 517 -39.82 0.44 10.70
C CYS A 517 -38.63 0.58 9.75
N ALA A 518 -38.32 -0.50 9.03
CA ALA A 518 -37.27 -0.53 8.03
C ALA A 518 -37.84 -0.90 6.66
N ALA A 519 -37.74 0.01 5.69
CA ALA A 519 -38.21 -0.18 4.32
C ALA A 519 -39.69 -0.63 4.24
N GLY A 520 -40.55 -0.04 5.08
CA GLY A 520 -41.98 -0.33 5.11
C GLY A 520 -42.37 -1.65 5.77
N ARG A 521 -41.44 -2.29 6.49
CA ARG A 521 -41.65 -3.53 7.24
C ARG A 521 -41.18 -3.34 8.67
N CYS A 522 -41.94 -3.86 9.63
CA CYS A 522 -41.50 -3.93 11.00
C CYS A 522 -40.42 -5.02 11.11
N ILE A 523 -39.26 -4.66 11.62
CA ILE A 523 -38.19 -5.60 11.97
C ILE A 523 -37.95 -5.52 13.47
N ASP A 524 -37.45 -6.61 14.06
CA ASP A 524 -37.17 -6.61 15.50
C ASP A 524 -36.15 -5.53 15.88
N GLY A 525 -36.48 -4.77 16.92
CA GLY A 525 -35.55 -3.87 17.59
C GLY A 525 -34.83 -4.56 18.76
N ALA A 526 -34.15 -3.75 19.58
CA ALA A 526 -33.64 -4.23 20.87
C ALA A 526 -34.81 -4.55 21.80
N CYS A 527 -34.66 -5.57 22.64
CA CYS A 527 -35.72 -6.01 23.55
C CYS A 527 -35.24 -6.07 25.01
N ASP A 528 -36.11 -5.75 25.95
CA ASP A 528 -35.92 -5.96 27.39
C ASP A 528 -36.89 -7.03 27.94
N GLY A 529 -37.89 -7.44 27.14
CA GLY A 529 -38.78 -8.56 27.40
C GLY A 529 -39.52 -9.07 26.15
N ASP A 530 -40.18 -10.23 26.26
CA ASP A 530 -40.82 -10.91 25.11
C ASP A 530 -41.84 -10.07 24.35
N LEU A 531 -42.45 -9.06 25.00
CA LEU A 531 -43.44 -8.17 24.38
C LEU A 531 -42.82 -7.10 23.47
N ASP A 532 -41.50 -6.93 23.51
CA ASP A 532 -40.78 -5.98 22.67
C ASP A 532 -40.47 -6.57 21.28
N CYS A 533 -40.69 -7.88 21.11
CA CYS A 533 -40.42 -8.62 19.89
C CYS A 533 -41.66 -8.78 19.00
N LEU A 534 -41.43 -8.94 17.69
CA LEU A 534 -42.51 -9.22 16.75
C LEU A 534 -43.29 -10.50 17.12
N PRO A 535 -44.59 -10.58 16.79
CA PRO A 535 -45.42 -11.73 17.13
C PRO A 535 -44.79 -13.07 16.72
N GLY A 536 -44.70 -13.99 17.69
CA GLY A 536 -44.08 -15.31 17.51
C GLY A 536 -42.62 -15.39 17.96
N ARG A 537 -42.02 -14.28 18.38
CA ARG A 537 -40.61 -14.20 18.82
C ARG A 537 -40.50 -13.90 20.33
N ARG A 538 -39.33 -14.15 20.93
CA ARG A 538 -39.06 -13.93 22.36
C ARG A 538 -37.77 -13.14 22.55
N CYS A 539 -37.67 -12.41 23.66
CA CYS A 539 -36.49 -11.63 23.95
C CYS A 539 -35.43 -12.49 24.65
N ALA A 540 -34.28 -12.63 24.01
CA ALA A 540 -33.11 -13.29 24.56
C ALA A 540 -31.89 -12.37 24.42
N PHE A 541 -31.24 -12.05 25.54
CA PHE A 541 -30.00 -11.27 25.57
C PHE A 541 -30.05 -9.92 24.80
N GLY A 542 -31.19 -9.25 24.81
CA GLY A 542 -31.36 -7.96 24.14
C GLY A 542 -31.78 -8.03 22.67
N ARG A 543 -32.04 -9.25 22.13
CA ARG A 543 -32.46 -9.48 20.74
C ARG A 543 -33.63 -10.46 20.65
N CYS A 544 -34.42 -10.35 19.58
CA CYS A 544 -35.61 -11.15 19.37
C CYS A 544 -35.32 -12.40 18.52
N ASP A 545 -35.65 -13.57 19.05
CA ASP A 545 -35.37 -14.88 18.42
C ASP A 545 -36.65 -15.58 17.94
N ALA A 546 -36.54 -16.33 16.83
CA ALA A 546 -37.66 -16.98 16.13
C ALA A 546 -38.18 -18.22 16.87
N ASP A 547 -37.37 -18.84 17.74
CA ASP A 547 -37.68 -20.15 18.28
C ASP A 547 -37.81 -20.19 19.80
N PHE A 548 -38.84 -20.89 20.26
CA PHE A 548 -39.31 -20.96 21.65
C PHE A 548 -38.37 -21.76 22.58
N ALA A 549 -37.19 -22.19 22.09
CA ALA A 549 -36.35 -23.17 22.77
C ALA A 549 -34.84 -23.06 22.52
N CYS A 550 -34.33 -22.00 21.86
CA CYS A 550 -32.88 -21.83 21.80
C CYS A 550 -32.37 -21.25 23.13
N LEU A 551 -32.21 -22.14 24.11
CA LEU A 551 -31.33 -21.87 25.23
C LEU A 551 -29.92 -22.06 24.70
N ASP A 552 -29.26 -20.93 24.48
CA ASP A 552 -27.82 -20.85 24.29
C ASP A 552 -27.10 -21.74 25.32
N ASP A 553 -25.95 -22.31 24.94
CA ASP A 553 -25.22 -23.24 25.81
C ASP A 553 -24.62 -22.56 27.06
N GLY A 554 -24.82 -21.24 27.20
CA GLY A 554 -24.41 -20.44 28.35
C GLY A 554 -22.94 -20.07 28.30
N LEU A 555 -22.27 -20.35 27.19
CA LEU A 555 -20.91 -19.89 26.93
C LEU A 555 -20.96 -18.42 26.50
N ALA A 556 -20.22 -17.56 27.19
CA ALA A 556 -20.20 -16.13 26.88
C ALA A 556 -19.26 -15.79 25.71
N ASN A 557 -19.32 -16.55 24.62
CA ASN A 557 -18.39 -16.48 23.48
C ASN A 557 -19.01 -15.91 22.19
N HIS A 558 -20.00 -15.02 22.33
CA HIS A 558 -20.74 -14.50 21.17
C HIS A 558 -20.05 -13.40 20.35
N GLY A 559 -18.73 -13.27 20.48
CA GLY A 559 -17.94 -12.27 19.77
C GLY A 559 -16.45 -12.62 19.76
N PRO A 560 -15.68 -12.09 18.80
CA PRO A 560 -14.26 -12.42 18.63
C PRO A 560 -13.39 -12.04 19.84
N ASP A 561 -13.74 -10.98 20.56
CA ASP A 561 -13.07 -10.54 21.79
C ASP A 561 -13.29 -11.50 22.97
N ARG A 562 -14.32 -12.35 22.89
CA ARG A 562 -14.69 -13.34 23.91
C ARG A 562 -14.51 -14.78 23.44
N ALA A 563 -13.76 -14.99 22.36
CA ALA A 563 -13.54 -16.30 21.78
C ALA A 563 -12.96 -17.29 22.81
N LEU A 564 -13.62 -18.43 22.99
CA LEU A 564 -13.18 -19.46 23.93
C LEU A 564 -12.03 -20.29 23.36
N PRO A 565 -10.99 -20.61 24.15
CA PRO A 565 -9.93 -21.51 23.68
C PRO A 565 -10.52 -22.88 23.33
N LEU A 566 -10.30 -23.31 22.09
CA LEU A 566 -10.75 -24.61 21.59
C LEU A 566 -9.67 -25.66 21.92
N PRO A 567 -9.92 -26.57 22.86
CA PRO A 567 -8.94 -27.60 23.19
C PRO A 567 -8.84 -28.63 22.06
N ALA A 568 -7.75 -29.41 22.03
CA ALA A 568 -7.53 -30.52 21.09
C ALA A 568 -8.50 -31.72 21.25
N LEU A 569 -9.64 -31.52 21.92
CA LEU A 569 -10.70 -32.50 22.16
C LEU A 569 -12.00 -31.96 21.58
N ALA A 570 -12.85 -32.85 21.07
CA ALA A 570 -14.17 -32.48 20.57
C ALA A 570 -15.03 -31.88 21.69
N LEU A 571 -15.55 -30.66 21.47
CA LEU A 571 -16.65 -30.11 22.24
C LEU A 571 -17.94 -30.63 21.60
N THR A 572 -18.82 -31.21 22.41
CA THR A 572 -20.11 -31.75 21.96
C THR A 572 -21.23 -31.12 22.79
N ASP A 573 -22.47 -31.25 22.30
CA ASP A 573 -23.66 -30.78 22.99
C ASP A 573 -23.69 -29.26 23.21
N LEU A 574 -22.99 -28.51 22.33
CA LEU A 574 -23.07 -27.06 22.24
C LEU A 574 -24.39 -26.68 21.57
N MET A 575 -24.90 -25.48 21.88
CA MET A 575 -26.19 -25.00 21.39
C MET A 575 -26.01 -23.69 20.66
N LEU A 576 -26.24 -23.72 19.35
CA LEU A 576 -26.12 -22.55 18.49
C LEU A 576 -27.47 -21.87 18.28
N CYS A 577 -27.53 -20.56 18.49
CA CYS A 577 -28.72 -19.73 18.21
C CYS A 577 -28.46 -18.75 17.06
N GLU A 578 -29.51 -18.38 16.32
CA GLU A 578 -29.42 -17.42 15.19
C GLU A 578 -28.79 -16.09 15.60
N SER A 579 -29.11 -15.62 16.80
CA SER A 579 -28.67 -14.33 17.33
C SER A 579 -27.36 -14.39 18.13
N ALA A 580 -26.80 -15.58 18.35
CA ALA A 580 -25.65 -15.83 19.21
C ALA A 580 -24.62 -16.73 18.48
N PRO A 581 -23.75 -16.17 17.63
CA PRO A 581 -22.71 -16.94 16.96
C PRO A 581 -21.61 -17.32 17.95
N ASP A 582 -21.08 -18.54 17.87
CA ASP A 582 -20.05 -18.99 18.80
C ASP A 582 -18.66 -18.76 18.25
N TRP A 583 -17.83 -18.05 19.03
CA TRP A 583 -16.45 -17.77 18.70
C TRP A 583 -15.50 -18.65 19.51
N PHE A 584 -14.53 -19.23 18.81
CA PHE A 584 -13.46 -20.02 19.39
C PHE A 584 -12.10 -19.53 18.94
N ARG A 585 -11.06 -19.76 19.74
CA ARG A 585 -9.67 -19.44 19.40
C ARG A 585 -8.80 -20.69 19.45
N ILE A 586 -7.92 -20.84 18.48
CA ILE A 586 -6.96 -21.92 18.36
C ILE A 586 -5.57 -21.30 18.50
N GLY A 587 -4.81 -21.72 19.52
CA GLY A 587 -3.45 -21.25 19.78
C GLY A 587 -2.39 -22.21 19.26
N ASP A 588 -1.36 -21.67 18.61
CA ASP A 588 -0.14 -22.36 18.15
C ASP A 588 -0.37 -23.69 17.39
N ALA A 589 -1.11 -23.65 16.28
CA ALA A 589 -1.29 -24.81 15.40
C ALA A 589 -0.01 -25.08 14.56
N ASN A 590 1.07 -25.57 15.16
CA ASN A 590 2.40 -25.71 14.53
C ASN A 590 2.45 -26.52 13.22
N GLY A 591 1.49 -27.41 13.00
CA GLY A 591 1.38 -28.22 11.77
C GLY A 591 0.06 -27.98 11.04
N GLY A 592 -0.55 -26.81 11.19
CA GLY A 592 -1.88 -26.53 10.66
C GLY A 592 -3.01 -27.22 11.41
N VAL A 593 -4.22 -26.80 11.08
CA VAL A 593 -5.45 -27.18 11.79
C VAL A 593 -6.54 -27.58 10.81
N ARG A 594 -7.28 -28.63 11.16
CA ARG A 594 -8.60 -28.93 10.58
C ARG A 594 -9.65 -28.70 11.65
N VAL A 595 -10.61 -27.83 11.36
CA VAL A 595 -11.81 -27.65 12.18
C VAL A 595 -12.96 -28.40 11.51
N THR A 596 -13.64 -29.27 12.27
CA THR A 596 -14.83 -29.99 11.82
C THR A 596 -15.98 -29.66 12.76
N VAL A 597 -17.08 -29.19 12.19
CA VAL A 597 -18.32 -28.87 12.89
C VAL A 597 -19.38 -29.89 12.48
N ARG A 598 -19.95 -30.61 13.44
CA ARG A 598 -21.00 -31.62 13.23
C ARG A 598 -22.32 -31.07 13.75
N PHE A 599 -23.38 -31.23 12.97
CA PHE A 599 -24.71 -30.71 13.29
C PHE A 599 -25.80 -31.66 12.76
N ASP A 600 -27.06 -31.43 13.14
CA ASP A 600 -28.19 -32.21 12.65
C ASP A 600 -28.45 -31.93 11.16
N ALA A 601 -28.35 -32.96 10.31
CA ALA A 601 -28.50 -32.84 8.86
C ALA A 601 -29.92 -32.44 8.42
N ASP A 602 -30.93 -32.59 9.28
CA ASP A 602 -32.31 -32.20 9.01
C ASP A 602 -32.57 -30.70 9.27
N ARG A 603 -31.56 -29.95 9.73
CA ARG A 603 -31.63 -28.50 9.98
C ARG A 603 -30.84 -27.69 8.97
N PRO A 604 -31.14 -26.39 8.80
CA PRO A 604 -30.31 -25.49 8.01
C PRO A 604 -28.85 -25.53 8.48
N PRO A 605 -27.88 -25.72 7.56
CA PRO A 605 -26.48 -25.84 7.93
C PRO A 605 -25.94 -24.53 8.53
N PRO A 606 -25.12 -24.58 9.59
CA PRO A 606 -24.42 -23.40 10.09
C PRO A 606 -23.35 -22.95 9.09
N THR A 607 -23.05 -21.65 9.12
CA THR A 607 -21.86 -21.09 8.49
C THR A 607 -20.68 -21.24 9.44
N VAL A 608 -19.54 -21.72 8.93
CA VAL A 608 -18.31 -21.86 9.71
C VAL A 608 -17.20 -21.09 8.99
N ARG A 609 -16.58 -20.14 9.69
CA ARG A 609 -15.52 -19.27 9.14
C ARG A 609 -14.27 -19.33 10.01
N LEU A 610 -13.12 -19.25 9.36
CA LEU A 610 -11.83 -19.15 10.00
C LEU A 610 -11.23 -17.76 9.74
N TYR A 611 -10.67 -17.14 10.77
CA TYR A 611 -10.02 -15.83 10.72
C TYR A 611 -8.61 -15.92 11.28
N ALA A 612 -7.72 -15.02 10.85
CA ALA A 612 -6.43 -14.86 11.52
C ALA A 612 -6.66 -14.26 12.92
N LEU A 613 -5.88 -14.65 13.93
CA LEU A 613 -6.02 -14.07 15.27
C LEU A 613 -5.87 -12.53 15.29
N ILE A 614 -5.15 -11.98 14.32
CA ILE A 614 -4.89 -10.55 14.16
C ILE A 614 -5.98 -9.78 13.39
N ASP A 615 -6.91 -10.46 12.70
CA ASP A 615 -7.99 -9.83 11.92
C ASP A 615 -9.27 -10.67 11.98
N ALA A 616 -10.24 -10.22 12.77
CA ALA A 616 -11.54 -10.85 12.96
C ALA A 616 -12.63 -10.33 11.99
N ASN A 617 -12.31 -9.42 11.08
CA ASN A 617 -13.28 -8.85 10.14
C ASN A 617 -13.27 -9.55 8.78
N THR A 618 -12.13 -10.13 8.39
CA THR A 618 -11.96 -10.76 7.08
C THR A 618 -11.77 -12.27 7.24
N PRO A 619 -12.72 -13.12 6.80
CA PRO A 619 -12.54 -14.56 6.91
C PRO A 619 -11.45 -15.03 5.93
N LEU A 620 -10.47 -15.77 6.44
CA LEU A 620 -9.45 -16.45 5.64
C LEU A 620 -10.06 -17.53 4.74
N VAL A 621 -11.04 -18.25 5.30
CA VAL A 621 -11.72 -19.35 4.63
C VAL A 621 -13.08 -19.58 5.25
N THR A 622 -14.07 -19.87 4.41
CA THR A 622 -15.40 -20.33 4.83
C THR A 622 -15.51 -21.82 4.51
N ALA A 623 -16.00 -22.61 5.46
CA ALA A 623 -16.09 -24.06 5.33
C ALA A 623 -16.98 -24.47 4.16
N ALA A 624 -16.61 -25.57 3.49
CA ALA A 624 -17.52 -26.28 2.61
C ALA A 624 -18.47 -27.12 3.46
N THR A 625 -19.76 -26.87 3.36
CA THR A 625 -20.78 -27.55 4.17
C THR A 625 -21.44 -28.69 3.40
N GLN A 626 -21.53 -29.85 4.04
CA GLN A 626 -22.30 -31.01 3.60
C GLN A 626 -23.41 -31.30 4.63
N PRO A 627 -24.45 -32.09 4.29
CA PRO A 627 -25.46 -32.48 5.25
C PRO A 627 -24.84 -33.11 6.51
N GLY A 628 -25.00 -32.43 7.66
CA GLY A 628 -24.54 -32.86 8.97
C GLY A 628 -23.07 -32.59 9.31
N GLU A 629 -22.27 -32.02 8.39
CA GLU A 629 -20.86 -31.70 8.65
C GLU A 629 -20.38 -30.48 7.85
N ALA A 630 -19.68 -29.56 8.50
CA ALA A 630 -18.92 -28.48 7.88
C ALA A 630 -17.45 -28.61 8.23
N ARG A 631 -16.55 -28.46 7.25
CA ARG A 631 -15.11 -28.65 7.46
C ARG A 631 -14.28 -27.53 6.84
N VAL A 632 -13.27 -27.10 7.57
CA VAL A 632 -12.28 -26.12 7.12
C VAL A 632 -10.86 -26.54 7.57
N GLU A 633 -9.87 -26.27 6.73
CA GLU A 633 -8.45 -26.54 7.01
C GLU A 633 -7.64 -25.26 6.79
N ALA A 634 -6.62 -25.05 7.63
CA ALA A 634 -5.67 -23.96 7.49
C ALA A 634 -4.25 -24.41 7.85
N GLY A 635 -3.26 -23.71 7.31
CA GLY A 635 -1.83 -23.92 7.60
C GLY A 635 -1.47 -23.58 9.05
N PRO A 636 -0.16 -23.57 9.38
CA PRO A 636 0.26 -23.23 10.73
C PRO A 636 -0.06 -21.79 11.11
N GLY A 637 -0.53 -21.58 12.35
CA GLY A 637 -0.84 -20.24 12.85
C GLY A 637 -1.78 -20.23 14.06
N GLU A 638 -2.21 -19.03 14.42
CA GLU A 638 -3.23 -18.79 15.44
C GLU A 638 -4.51 -18.27 14.76
N TYR A 639 -5.65 -18.82 15.17
CA TYR A 639 -6.91 -18.62 14.46
C TYR A 639 -8.07 -18.29 15.40
N LEU A 640 -9.03 -17.55 14.86
CA LEU A 640 -10.40 -17.49 15.39
C LEU A 640 -11.32 -18.33 14.49
N VAL A 641 -12.29 -18.99 15.11
CA VAL A 641 -13.34 -19.77 14.44
C VAL A 641 -14.67 -19.16 14.81
N GLU A 642 -15.49 -18.83 13.83
CA GLU A 642 -16.89 -18.43 14.01
C GLU A 642 -17.80 -19.56 13.53
N VAL A 643 -18.74 -19.96 14.38
CA VAL A 643 -19.86 -20.84 14.02
C VAL A 643 -21.14 -20.04 14.19
N ALA A 644 -21.86 -19.80 13.09
CA ALA A 644 -23.08 -18.97 13.11
C ALA A 644 -24.23 -19.69 12.42
N ALA A 645 -25.44 -19.66 13.01
CA ALA A 645 -26.61 -20.29 12.40
C ALA A 645 -27.13 -19.46 11.22
N ALA A 646 -27.77 -20.14 10.26
CA ALA A 646 -28.52 -19.45 9.22
C ALA A 646 -29.81 -18.81 9.80
N PRO A 647 -30.39 -17.79 9.15
CA PRO A 647 -31.67 -17.21 9.57
C PRO A 647 -32.77 -18.27 9.71
N GLY A 648 -33.48 -18.29 10.85
CA GLY A 648 -34.46 -19.33 11.20
C GLY A 648 -33.86 -20.70 11.53
N GLY A 649 -32.53 -20.78 11.69
CA GLY A 649 -31.78 -21.98 12.03
C GLY A 649 -31.27 -21.99 13.48
N GLY A 650 -30.51 -23.02 13.83
CA GLY A 650 -29.95 -23.22 15.16
C GLY A 650 -30.13 -24.66 15.64
N GLY A 651 -29.52 -25.00 16.78
CA GLY A 651 -29.62 -26.32 17.38
C GLY A 651 -28.28 -26.87 17.87
N ALA A 652 -28.32 -28.13 18.31
CA ALA A 652 -27.17 -28.78 18.88
C ALA A 652 -26.08 -29.01 17.82
N TYR A 653 -24.84 -28.73 18.19
CA TYR A 653 -23.68 -29.01 17.36
C TYR A 653 -22.49 -29.48 18.19
N GLY A 654 -21.48 -30.00 17.51
CA GLY A 654 -20.17 -30.26 18.08
C GLY A 654 -19.08 -29.72 17.20
N ILE A 655 -17.95 -29.35 17.80
CA ILE A 655 -16.77 -28.82 17.11
C ILE A 655 -15.54 -29.60 17.57
N GLU A 656 -14.75 -30.06 16.61
CA GLU A 656 -13.50 -30.77 16.85
C GLU A 656 -12.36 -30.16 16.03
N ILE A 657 -11.17 -30.10 16.63
CA ILE A 657 -9.94 -29.73 15.94
C ILE A 657 -9.02 -30.93 15.81
N ALA A 658 -8.36 -31.04 14.66
CA ALA A 658 -7.21 -31.90 14.48
C ALA A 658 -5.99 -31.02 14.19
N ASP A 659 -5.03 -31.02 15.10
CA ASP A 659 -3.75 -30.32 14.96
C ASP A 659 -2.69 -31.26 14.38
N GLY A 660 -1.68 -30.67 13.75
CA GLY A 660 -0.56 -31.44 13.21
C GLY A 660 -0.91 -32.17 11.91
N LEU A 661 -1.76 -31.57 11.08
CA LEU A 661 -1.86 -31.94 9.67
C LEU A 661 -0.52 -31.63 8.99
N ALA A 662 0.46 -32.53 9.10
CA ALA A 662 1.59 -32.52 8.18
C ALA A 662 1.00 -32.43 6.76
N CYS A 663 1.15 -31.26 6.13
CA CYS A 663 0.65 -31.05 4.79
C CYS A 663 1.28 -32.13 3.91
N ALA A 664 0.45 -33.02 3.37
CA ALA A 664 0.92 -34.12 2.58
C ALA A 664 1.39 -33.54 1.24
N VAL A 665 2.70 -33.32 1.13
CA VAL A 665 3.38 -33.03 -0.14
C VAL A 665 2.87 -34.02 -1.19
N ASP A 666 2.44 -33.51 -2.32
CA ASP A 666 1.74 -34.33 -3.28
C ASP A 666 2.71 -35.15 -4.14
N ARG A 667 2.20 -35.87 -5.13
CA ARG A 667 3.05 -36.71 -5.99
C ARG A 667 4.01 -35.91 -6.88
N TRP A 668 3.74 -34.63 -7.08
CA TRP A 668 4.53 -33.69 -7.87
C TRP A 668 5.74 -33.14 -7.08
N ASP A 669 5.78 -33.38 -5.77
CA ASP A 669 6.93 -33.11 -4.92
C ASP A 669 7.96 -34.25 -4.82
N GLN A 670 7.70 -35.40 -5.45
CA GLN A 670 8.55 -36.60 -5.29
C GLN A 670 9.18 -37.09 -6.61
N PRO A 671 10.51 -37.26 -6.72
CA PRO A 671 11.51 -37.23 -5.64
C PRO A 671 12.02 -35.84 -5.26
N TRP A 672 11.66 -34.80 -6.01
CA TRP A 672 12.05 -33.40 -5.76
C TRP A 672 10.83 -32.48 -5.89
N ARG A 673 10.81 -31.44 -5.06
CA ARG A 673 9.84 -30.34 -5.05
C ARG A 673 9.88 -29.55 -6.36
N ASN A 674 8.72 -29.18 -6.89
CA ASN A 674 8.55 -28.37 -8.10
C ASN A 674 8.18 -26.91 -7.78
N ASN A 675 8.75 -26.36 -6.71
CA ASN A 675 8.42 -25.04 -6.14
C ASN A 675 9.08 -23.86 -6.85
N ASP A 676 9.72 -24.11 -7.98
CA ASP A 676 10.34 -23.09 -8.78
C ASP A 676 10.33 -23.51 -10.25
N GLN A 677 10.42 -22.51 -11.12
CA GLN A 677 10.37 -22.70 -12.56
C GLN A 677 11.48 -23.65 -13.09
N GLN A 678 12.65 -23.68 -12.45
CA GLN A 678 13.77 -24.55 -12.87
C GLN A 678 13.48 -26.03 -12.60
N ARG A 679 12.66 -26.31 -11.59
CA ARG A 679 12.21 -27.66 -11.19
C ARG A 679 10.82 -28.00 -11.71
N ALA A 680 10.27 -27.20 -12.63
CA ALA A 680 8.94 -27.40 -13.18
C ALA A 680 8.76 -28.80 -13.79
N ARG A 681 7.64 -29.47 -13.47
CA ARG A 681 7.36 -30.80 -14.02
C ARG A 681 6.75 -30.74 -15.40
N ARG A 682 7.31 -31.49 -16.34
CA ARG A 682 6.69 -31.67 -17.65
C ARG A 682 5.40 -32.48 -17.51
N ILE A 683 4.30 -31.91 -17.99
CA ILE A 683 2.95 -32.50 -17.93
C ILE A 683 2.40 -32.74 -19.33
N ALA A 684 1.45 -33.66 -19.45
CA ALA A 684 0.69 -33.90 -20.68
C ALA A 684 -0.73 -33.32 -20.55
N PRO A 685 -1.45 -33.07 -21.66
CA PRO A 685 -2.85 -32.68 -21.61
C PRO A 685 -3.70 -33.66 -20.78
N GLY A 686 -4.58 -33.12 -19.96
CA GLY A 686 -5.38 -33.86 -18.99
C GLY A 686 -5.64 -33.06 -17.72
N VAL A 687 -6.20 -33.74 -16.72
CA VAL A 687 -6.48 -33.20 -15.39
C VAL A 687 -5.36 -33.60 -14.44
N ILE A 688 -4.79 -32.61 -13.76
CA ILE A 688 -3.70 -32.71 -12.81
C ILE A 688 -4.24 -32.30 -11.45
N GLU A 689 -4.28 -33.25 -10.53
CA GLU A 689 -4.67 -33.00 -9.15
C GLU A 689 -3.43 -32.83 -8.27
N GLY A 690 -3.46 -31.83 -7.38
CA GLY A 690 -2.37 -31.54 -6.45
C GLY A 690 -2.85 -30.87 -5.17
N THR A 691 -1.93 -30.66 -4.23
CA THR A 691 -2.18 -30.04 -2.92
C THR A 691 -1.07 -29.05 -2.60
N LEU A 692 -1.45 -27.79 -2.33
CA LEU A 692 -0.50 -26.73 -2.01
C LEU A 692 -0.26 -26.64 -0.51
N CYS A 693 0.99 -26.75 -0.06
CA CYS A 693 1.38 -26.45 1.31
C CYS A 693 1.74 -24.96 1.53
N ALA A 694 2.00 -24.55 2.77
CA ALA A 694 2.44 -23.18 3.05
C ALA A 694 3.82 -22.91 2.46
N GLY A 695 3.93 -21.87 1.62
CA GLY A 695 5.17 -21.57 0.87
C GLY A 695 5.46 -22.56 -0.27
N ASP A 696 4.44 -23.32 -0.68
CA ASP A 696 4.51 -24.30 -1.74
C ASP A 696 3.92 -23.72 -3.03
N GLU A 697 4.66 -23.88 -4.12
CA GLU A 697 4.19 -23.53 -5.45
C GLU A 697 4.34 -24.75 -6.32
N ASP A 698 3.43 -24.93 -7.27
CA ASP A 698 3.48 -26.06 -8.18
C ASP A 698 3.80 -25.56 -9.58
N TRP A 699 5.05 -25.72 -10.00
CA TRP A 699 5.47 -25.36 -11.34
C TRP A 699 5.35 -26.55 -12.29
N PHE A 700 4.68 -26.32 -13.42
CA PHE A 700 4.53 -27.28 -14.51
C PHE A 700 5.03 -26.70 -15.83
N GLN A 701 5.54 -27.54 -16.72
CA GLN A 701 5.97 -27.18 -18.06
C GLN A 701 5.07 -27.84 -19.10
N LEU A 702 4.44 -27.01 -19.94
CA LEU A 702 3.64 -27.47 -21.08
C LEU A 702 4.55 -28.03 -22.19
N PRO A 703 4.13 -29.08 -22.91
CA PRO A 703 4.88 -29.61 -24.04
C PRO A 703 5.02 -28.61 -25.20
N GLU A 704 5.99 -28.85 -26.07
CA GLU A 704 6.25 -28.01 -27.25
C GLU A 704 5.18 -28.19 -28.35
N ALA A 705 4.92 -27.10 -29.10
CA ALA A 705 4.25 -27.07 -30.40
C ALA A 705 2.73 -27.33 -30.43
N ARG A 706 1.98 -26.89 -29.39
CA ARG A 706 0.51 -26.80 -29.42
C ARG A 706 0.02 -25.60 -28.61
N ARG A 707 -1.20 -25.16 -28.93
CA ARG A 707 -1.99 -24.25 -28.10
C ARG A 707 -2.79 -25.06 -27.08
N TYR A 708 -2.83 -24.60 -25.84
CA TYR A 708 -3.49 -25.28 -24.73
C TYR A 708 -4.49 -24.36 -24.04
N GLY A 709 -5.69 -24.87 -23.76
CA GLY A 709 -6.58 -24.28 -22.77
C GLY A 709 -6.14 -24.66 -21.37
N VAL A 710 -5.93 -23.66 -20.51
CA VAL A 710 -5.52 -23.84 -19.12
C VAL A 710 -6.65 -23.33 -18.22
N SER A 711 -7.16 -24.17 -17.33
CA SER A 711 -8.14 -23.78 -16.31
C SER A 711 -7.87 -24.50 -15.00
N ILE A 712 -8.22 -23.90 -13.87
CA ILE A 712 -7.99 -24.50 -12.55
C ILE A 712 -9.20 -24.30 -11.64
N VAL A 713 -9.43 -25.26 -10.74
CA VAL A 713 -10.39 -25.15 -9.64
C VAL A 713 -9.67 -25.45 -8.34
N GLY A 714 -9.96 -24.69 -7.28
CA GLY A 714 -9.41 -24.91 -5.94
C GLY A 714 -8.07 -24.21 -5.67
N ALA A 715 -7.43 -23.60 -6.67
CA ALA A 715 -6.25 -22.73 -6.51
C ALA A 715 -6.18 -21.70 -7.66
N GLN A 716 -5.10 -20.93 -7.74
CA GLN A 716 -4.80 -20.01 -8.84
C GLN A 716 -3.73 -20.62 -9.75
N ALA A 717 -3.84 -20.39 -11.06
CA ALA A 717 -2.86 -20.82 -12.04
C ALA A 717 -2.50 -19.65 -12.95
N GLU A 718 -1.20 -19.48 -13.22
CA GLU A 718 -0.66 -18.41 -14.04
C GLU A 718 0.25 -18.98 -15.15
N VAL A 719 0.17 -18.40 -16.35
CA VAL A 719 1.08 -18.71 -17.48
C VAL A 719 1.65 -17.40 -18.00
N GLY A 720 2.97 -17.22 -17.91
CA GLY A 720 3.62 -15.98 -18.33
C GLY A 720 3.08 -14.74 -17.61
N GLY A 721 2.66 -14.87 -16.35
CA GLY A 721 2.06 -13.81 -15.54
C GLY A 721 0.56 -13.58 -15.75
N GLN A 722 -0.08 -14.25 -16.71
CA GLN A 722 -1.52 -14.15 -16.93
C GLN A 722 -2.29 -15.24 -16.18
N ARG A 723 -3.41 -14.89 -15.53
CA ARG A 723 -4.23 -15.80 -14.72
C ARG A 723 -5.20 -16.63 -15.56
N ALA A 724 -5.30 -17.93 -15.27
CA ALA A 724 -6.27 -18.84 -15.88
C ALA A 724 -7.73 -18.51 -15.43
N PRO A 725 -8.76 -18.78 -16.27
CA PRO A 725 -8.70 -19.55 -17.51
C PRO A 725 -8.12 -18.76 -18.69
N LEU A 726 -7.21 -19.38 -19.45
CA LEU A 726 -6.56 -18.75 -20.61
C LEU A 726 -6.12 -19.75 -21.68
N GLN A 727 -5.65 -19.24 -22.83
CA GLN A 727 -4.98 -20.02 -23.87
C GLN A 727 -3.47 -19.75 -23.84
N ALA A 728 -2.66 -20.81 -23.84
CA ALA A 728 -1.21 -20.72 -23.79
C ALA A 728 -0.56 -21.52 -24.94
N ASP A 729 0.43 -20.92 -25.60
CA ASP A 729 1.22 -21.58 -26.64
C ASP A 729 2.47 -22.24 -26.00
N GLY A 730 2.66 -23.54 -26.24
CA GLY A 730 3.78 -24.31 -25.67
C GLY A 730 5.09 -24.16 -26.47
N PRO A 731 6.27 -24.20 -25.81
CA PRO A 731 6.48 -24.50 -24.39
C PRO A 731 6.26 -23.28 -23.49
N ALA A 732 5.47 -23.46 -22.42
CA ALA A 732 5.21 -22.43 -21.42
C ALA A 732 5.21 -23.05 -20.01
N PHE A 733 5.39 -22.22 -18.99
CA PHE A 733 5.34 -22.63 -17.60
C PHE A 733 4.01 -22.23 -16.97
N VAL A 734 3.38 -23.18 -16.28
CA VAL A 734 2.20 -22.96 -15.46
C VAL A 734 2.66 -22.91 -14.01
N ARG A 735 2.47 -21.79 -13.33
CA ARG A 735 2.66 -21.65 -11.89
C ARG A 735 1.30 -21.84 -11.22
N VAL A 736 1.19 -22.80 -10.32
CA VAL A 736 0.02 -22.98 -9.47
C VAL A 736 0.34 -22.51 -8.06
N SER A 737 -0.47 -21.61 -7.54
CA SER A 737 -0.30 -21.00 -6.22
C SER A 737 -1.66 -20.82 -5.54
N GLY A 738 -1.66 -20.74 -4.21
CA GLY A 738 -2.91 -20.73 -3.46
C GLY A 738 -2.68 -20.81 -1.96
N VAL A 739 -3.78 -20.87 -1.21
CA VAL A 739 -3.74 -20.94 0.26
C VAL A 739 -3.21 -22.31 0.68
N ALA A 740 -2.38 -22.34 1.71
CA ALA A 740 -1.88 -23.58 2.31
C ALA A 740 -3.04 -24.53 2.68
N GLY A 741 -2.97 -25.78 2.24
CA GLY A 741 -4.01 -26.80 2.38
C GLY A 741 -4.99 -26.90 1.20
N SER A 742 -4.88 -26.01 0.21
CA SER A 742 -5.75 -26.06 -0.97
C SER A 742 -5.48 -27.28 -1.82
N ARG A 743 -6.53 -28.05 -2.16
CA ARG A 743 -6.48 -29.04 -3.23
C ARG A 743 -6.92 -28.41 -4.52
N TYR A 744 -6.21 -28.68 -5.60
CA TYR A 744 -6.56 -28.14 -6.91
C TYR A 744 -6.69 -29.23 -7.97
N ALA A 745 -7.47 -28.89 -9.00
CA ALA A 745 -7.56 -29.64 -10.25
C ALA A 745 -7.22 -28.70 -11.41
N LEU A 746 -6.00 -28.81 -11.92
CA LEU A 746 -5.51 -28.08 -13.09
C LEU A 746 -5.87 -28.89 -14.34
N THR A 747 -6.64 -28.29 -15.24
CA THR A 747 -7.06 -28.90 -16.52
C THR A 747 -6.28 -28.25 -17.66
N ILE A 748 -5.58 -29.09 -18.43
CA ILE A 748 -4.86 -28.71 -19.64
C ILE A 748 -5.51 -29.41 -20.84
N GLU A 749 -6.20 -28.65 -21.67
CA GLU A 749 -6.84 -29.15 -22.89
C GLU A 749 -6.02 -28.76 -24.11
N ALA A 750 -5.74 -29.70 -25.01
CA ALA A 750 -5.16 -29.33 -26.30
C ALA A 750 -6.23 -28.59 -27.12
N ALA A 751 -5.96 -27.36 -27.52
CA ALA A 751 -6.80 -26.65 -28.47
C ALA A 751 -6.75 -27.38 -29.82
N ALA A 752 -7.92 -27.54 -30.45
CA ALA A 752 -8.09 -28.27 -31.71
C ALA A 752 -7.53 -27.50 -32.92
#